data_AF-A0A1Q9C9Y8-F1
#
_entry.id   AF-A0A1Q9C9Y8-F1
#
_cell.length_a   1.000
_cell.length_b   1.000
_cell.length_c   1.000
_cell.angle_alpha   90.00
_cell.angle_beta   90.00
_cell.angle_gamma   90.00
#
_symmetry.space_group_name_H-M   'P 1'
#
loop_
_entity.id
_entity.type
_entity.pdbx_description
1 polymer ?
#
loop_
_entity_poly.entity_id
_entity_poly.type
_entity_poly.pdbx_seq_one_letter_code
_entity_poly.pdbx_strand_id
1 'polypeptide(L)'
;MAGEPRTPCRTGLGRSGCSERFVEERMRQVSRVAGALRLRAAAAAQSLGGVRLRVFAERPARPTLRTVDAQKKGAFCEDGGSKRCDCCLEFACTRPVESVLGPTKQQDFVICDWLCSGVGLWNPPKHAMELKVTSKKGTGFYIRAAATFLRGTEDKPPVPAIVLSGTGSAASVVADVAHAIEKQGLAKITHLETSFPEVANRGVPRLAATLTAPWPHPDPSSYSNFDEVVVESYDLDQEIDFDKGVLTGSIVLHLSGVKESSTSVVLDTRGLDVTGASCGSEALQFAVGSRGRKSEALGEALEIQLPKPLAAKEKTSVRVDYSTAPDAVAVQILAPEQTLGKQHPYLFTQCQAIHARCLMPCQDTPGVKSSYKAKITAPCPLTVLMSAVAEGDPESVDGGKRRFSFTQKVPIPSYLLAIACGNLVSEKIGARSHVWSEPEAIKACAFEFSDTDKFMSIGEKLFGEYVWGVYDLLVLPPSFPYGGMENPCLTFVTPTLLAGDKSLADVVAHEITHSWFGNLCTNRSWECFWLNEGFTKFGECRIMQNMNGKDYEQLLLRNLCIKLKEDVSHFGNGHEFTKLCPRLPGVDPDDAFSGIPYVKGQMMLLHLEGLVGQDRFEAYLRAHVKRFTGGCLDEKDFKSFFLEHFAGEPAVKDVDWNTWFYGCGLPPMPEVDSRMAKEVDLLCASLLGGYDGAAEDIKGWFPAQTELLLDRLIDHARGQASKEELEEVRSRLNPWNEAYKFDQTKNSELRFRWLMLALVCGDDSRVDAAIAMAQEVGRMKFTRPLYRELAKKASRREKAKEAFASARATYHPITAKMVAQDLAKADAQS
;
A
#
# COMPACT_ATOMS: atom_id res chain seq x y z
N MET A 1 -34.49 70.57 22.76
CA MET A 1 -33.82 71.83 23.13
C MET A 1 -32.92 72.24 21.98
N ALA A 2 -33.06 73.51 21.56
CA ALA A 2 -32.18 74.33 20.69
C ALA A 2 -31.42 73.62 19.56
N GLY A 3 -31.72 73.88 18.27
CA GLY A 3 -31.58 75.18 17.59
C GLY A 3 -30.23 75.17 16.84
N GLU A 4 -30.18 74.61 15.63
CA GLU A 4 -30.25 75.32 14.31
C GLU A 4 -28.88 75.88 13.84
N PRO A 5 -28.63 76.12 12.52
CA PRO A 5 -29.22 75.52 11.32
C PRO A 5 -28.24 75.33 10.11
N ARG A 6 -28.71 74.55 9.11
CA ARG A 6 -28.74 74.74 7.62
C ARG A 6 -27.53 75.43 6.93
N THR A 7 -27.01 74.97 5.77
CA THR A 7 -27.71 74.98 4.45
C THR A 7 -26.90 74.22 3.36
N PRO A 8 -27.56 73.58 2.36
CA PRO A 8 -26.96 72.92 1.19
C PRO A 8 -27.11 73.74 -0.12
N CYS A 9 -26.31 73.49 -1.18
CA CYS A 9 -26.75 73.22 -2.58
C CYS A 9 -25.62 73.26 -3.65
N ARG A 10 -25.65 72.25 -4.54
CA ARG A 10 -25.46 72.22 -6.02
C ARG A 10 -24.63 73.34 -6.70
N THR A 11 -23.70 73.04 -7.61
CA THR A 11 -23.95 72.70 -9.04
C THR A 11 -22.60 72.61 -9.77
N GLY A 12 -22.49 71.82 -10.85
CA GLY A 12 -21.37 71.98 -11.79
C GLY A 12 -21.00 70.74 -12.61
N LEU A 13 -21.78 70.45 -13.65
CA LEU A 13 -21.46 69.52 -14.73
C LEU A 13 -20.19 69.94 -15.50
N GLY A 14 -19.41 68.97 -15.96
CA GLY A 14 -18.38 69.16 -16.99
C GLY A 14 -17.70 67.85 -17.41
N ARG A 15 -18.31 67.13 -18.36
CA ARG A 15 -17.75 65.93 -19.01
C ARG A 15 -16.64 66.29 -20.01
N SER A 16 -15.55 65.52 -19.99
CA SER A 16 -14.77 65.06 -21.16
C SER A 16 -14.00 63.81 -20.70
N GLY A 17 -14.05 62.61 -21.29
CA GLY A 17 -14.15 62.29 -22.71
C GLY A 17 -12.88 61.56 -23.18
N CYS A 18 -12.49 60.46 -22.53
CA CYS A 18 -11.51 59.45 -23.01
C CYS A 18 -11.54 58.26 -22.03
N SER A 19 -12.13 57.10 -22.33
CA SER A 19 -11.38 55.96 -22.87
C SER A 19 -12.24 54.68 -23.07
N GLU A 20 -13.56 54.77 -23.28
CA GLU A 20 -14.41 53.58 -23.51
C GLU A 20 -13.99 52.78 -24.75
N ARG A 21 -13.47 53.43 -25.81
CA ARG A 21 -12.90 52.72 -26.97
C ARG A 21 -11.67 51.87 -26.62
N PHE A 22 -10.85 52.28 -25.66
CA PHE A 22 -9.64 51.55 -25.27
C PHE A 22 -9.96 50.27 -24.48
N VAL A 23 -11.06 50.30 -23.71
CA VAL A 23 -11.57 49.14 -22.95
C VAL A 23 -12.31 48.16 -23.85
N GLU A 24 -13.12 48.64 -24.79
CA GLU A 24 -13.80 47.77 -25.78
C GLU A 24 -12.82 47.07 -26.73
N GLU A 25 -11.75 47.74 -27.15
CA GLU A 25 -10.76 47.17 -28.06
C GLU A 25 -9.89 46.11 -27.37
N ARG A 26 -9.55 46.30 -26.08
CA ARG A 26 -8.94 45.27 -25.24
C ARG A 26 -9.88 44.10 -24.92
N MET A 27 -11.15 44.35 -24.65
CA MET A 27 -12.17 43.29 -24.43
C MET A 27 -12.41 42.44 -25.69
N ARG A 28 -12.36 43.06 -26.88
CA ARG A 28 -12.42 42.36 -28.17
C ARG A 28 -11.15 41.56 -28.47
N GLN A 29 -9.96 42.06 -28.13
CA GLN A 29 -8.70 41.29 -28.21
C GLN A 29 -8.70 40.10 -27.24
N VAL A 30 -9.14 40.29 -25.99
CA VAL A 30 -9.25 39.22 -24.98
C VAL A 30 -10.29 38.17 -25.38
N SER A 31 -11.43 38.57 -25.95
CA SER A 31 -12.44 37.62 -26.47
C SER A 31 -11.97 36.87 -27.72
N ARG A 32 -11.19 37.49 -28.60
CA ARG A 32 -10.60 36.82 -29.78
C ARG A 32 -9.50 35.83 -29.37
N VAL A 33 -8.66 36.17 -28.39
CA VAL A 33 -7.61 35.28 -27.88
C VAL A 33 -8.20 34.15 -27.04
N ALA A 34 -9.19 34.41 -26.18
CA ALA A 34 -9.91 33.39 -25.41
C ALA A 34 -10.76 32.47 -26.32
N GLY A 35 -11.34 33.01 -27.40
CA GLY A 35 -12.02 32.23 -28.44
C GLY A 35 -11.07 31.34 -29.24
N ALA A 36 -9.89 31.86 -29.62
CA ALA A 36 -8.87 31.09 -30.33
C ALA A 36 -8.20 30.02 -29.45
N LEU A 37 -7.98 30.29 -28.16
CA LEU A 37 -7.49 29.31 -27.17
C LEU A 37 -8.54 28.25 -26.85
N ARG A 38 -9.84 28.61 -26.75
CA ARG A 38 -10.93 27.63 -26.61
C ARG A 38 -11.06 26.74 -27.83
N LEU A 39 -10.99 27.30 -29.05
CA LEU A 39 -11.09 26.52 -30.29
C LEU A 39 -9.85 25.62 -30.50
N ARG A 40 -8.64 26.07 -30.15
CA ARG A 40 -7.42 25.24 -30.23
C ARG A 40 -7.30 24.23 -29.10
N ALA A 41 -7.71 24.56 -27.88
CA ALA A 41 -7.76 23.63 -26.76
C ALA A 41 -8.89 22.60 -26.91
N ALA A 42 -10.04 22.97 -27.50
CA ALA A 42 -11.10 22.04 -27.86
C ALA A 42 -10.72 21.16 -29.06
N ALA A 43 -10.01 21.69 -30.06
CA ALA A 43 -9.47 20.89 -31.16
C ALA A 43 -8.35 19.94 -30.69
N ALA A 44 -7.53 20.34 -29.71
CA ALA A 44 -6.57 19.45 -29.05
C ALA A 44 -7.26 18.42 -28.16
N ALA A 45 -8.33 18.78 -27.45
CA ALA A 45 -9.11 17.84 -26.63
C ALA A 45 -9.88 16.82 -27.48
N GLN A 46 -10.40 17.21 -28.65
CA GLN A 46 -11.05 16.30 -29.60
C GLN A 46 -10.07 15.32 -30.27
N SER A 47 -8.77 15.63 -30.35
CA SER A 47 -7.76 14.70 -30.87
C SER A 47 -7.10 13.82 -29.78
N LEU A 48 -7.33 14.11 -28.50
CA LEU A 48 -6.66 13.50 -27.34
C LEU A 48 -7.63 12.69 -26.44
N GLY A 49 -8.46 11.84 -27.04
CA GLY A 49 -9.55 11.10 -26.36
C GLY A 49 -9.28 10.75 -24.88
N GLY A 50 -10.01 11.42 -23.96
CA GLY A 50 -10.12 11.05 -22.55
C GLY A 50 -9.50 11.97 -21.47
N VAL A 51 -8.92 13.13 -21.80
CA VAL A 51 -8.29 14.01 -20.78
C VAL A 51 -9.30 14.82 -19.96
N ARG A 52 -9.23 14.78 -18.61
CA ARG A 52 -10.01 15.66 -17.71
C ARG A 52 -9.45 17.10 -17.74
N LEU A 53 -10.25 18.05 -18.23
CA LEU A 53 -9.96 19.49 -18.25
C LEU A 53 -10.57 20.20 -17.02
N ARG A 54 -9.76 20.94 -16.24
CA ARG A 54 -10.25 21.99 -15.32
C ARG A 54 -9.99 23.36 -15.97
N VAL A 55 -11.05 24.05 -16.39
CA VAL A 55 -10.97 25.40 -16.96
C VAL A 55 -11.50 26.40 -15.93
N PHE A 56 -10.64 27.27 -15.40
CA PHE A 56 -11.08 28.41 -14.59
C PHE A 56 -11.16 29.67 -15.46
N ALA A 57 -12.35 30.26 -15.53
CA ALA A 57 -12.55 31.59 -16.08
C ALA A 57 -13.57 32.33 -15.22
N GLU A 58 -13.10 33.09 -14.23
CA GLU A 58 -13.96 34.05 -13.55
C GLU A 58 -14.33 35.17 -14.54
N ARG A 59 -15.63 35.37 -14.77
CA ARG A 59 -16.16 36.62 -15.33
C ARG A 59 -16.41 37.58 -14.17
N PRO A 60 -15.94 38.84 -14.21
CA PRO A 60 -16.44 39.84 -13.27
C PRO A 60 -17.93 40.12 -13.59
N ALA A 61 -18.80 39.91 -12.60
CA ALA A 61 -20.25 40.09 -12.73
C ALA A 61 -20.62 41.56 -12.98
N ARG A 62 -21.56 41.81 -13.91
CA ARG A 62 -22.26 43.09 -14.03
C ARG A 62 -23.43 43.11 -13.04
N PRO A 63 -23.67 44.18 -12.27
CA PRO A 63 -24.85 44.26 -11.40
C PRO A 63 -26.08 44.71 -12.21
N THR A 64 -27.19 44.01 -12.07
CA THR A 64 -28.52 44.49 -12.44
C THR A 64 -29.46 44.36 -11.25
N LEU A 65 -29.94 45.50 -10.75
CA LEU A 65 -30.95 45.62 -9.70
C LEU A 65 -32.36 45.35 -10.24
N ARG A 66 -33.13 44.51 -9.56
CA ARG A 66 -34.61 44.57 -9.56
C ARG A 66 -35.15 44.28 -8.16
N THR A 67 -36.01 45.18 -7.69
CA THR A 67 -36.77 45.15 -6.43
C THR A 67 -38.05 44.32 -6.60
N VAL A 68 -38.40 43.49 -5.61
CA VAL A 68 -39.77 42.99 -5.41
C VAL A 68 -40.08 42.94 -3.90
N ASP A 69 -41.23 43.51 -3.55
CA ASP A 69 -41.84 43.67 -2.22
C ASP A 69 -42.10 42.35 -1.47
N ALA A 70 -41.95 42.38 -0.15
CA ALA A 70 -42.44 41.35 0.78
C ALA A 70 -43.22 41.99 1.94
N GLN A 71 -44.55 41.87 1.90
CA GLN A 71 -45.43 42.01 3.06
C GLN A 71 -45.92 40.63 3.49
N LYS A 72 -45.54 40.19 4.70
CA LYS A 72 -46.42 39.68 5.79
C LYS A 72 -45.69 38.70 6.73
N LYS A 73 -45.72 39.07 8.02
CA LYS A 73 -45.66 38.24 9.25
C LYS A 73 -44.32 37.49 9.47
N GLY A 74 -43.54 37.67 10.54
CA GLY A 74 -43.76 38.27 11.85
C GLY A 74 -43.31 37.26 12.92
N ALA A 75 -42.12 37.43 13.49
CA ALA A 75 -41.70 36.86 14.79
C ALA A 75 -40.44 37.59 15.30
N PHE A 76 -40.49 38.02 16.57
CA PHE A 76 -39.49 38.77 17.31
C PHE A 76 -38.35 37.86 17.84
N CYS A 77 -37.15 38.44 18.00
CA CYS A 77 -36.21 38.09 19.07
C CYS A 77 -35.38 39.33 19.44
N GLU A 78 -35.61 39.83 20.65
CA GLU A 78 -34.66 40.64 21.43
C GLU A 78 -33.67 39.67 22.08
N ASP A 79 -32.36 39.83 21.90
CA ASP A 79 -31.46 40.32 22.96
C ASP A 79 -30.01 40.41 22.48
N GLY A 80 -29.26 41.35 23.06
CA GLY A 80 -27.91 41.73 22.65
C GLY A 80 -26.82 40.72 23.03
N GLY A 81 -25.89 40.48 22.10
CA GLY A 81 -24.67 39.75 22.39
C GLY A 81 -23.83 39.50 21.15
N SER A 82 -22.63 40.07 21.13
CA SER A 82 -21.64 39.92 20.06
C SER A 82 -21.32 38.46 19.74
N LYS A 83 -21.46 38.05 18.48
CA LYS A 83 -20.54 37.15 17.74
C LYS A 83 -21.07 36.94 16.32
N ARG A 84 -20.16 37.02 15.33
CA ARG A 84 -20.42 36.66 13.93
C ARG A 84 -20.91 35.21 13.87
N CYS A 85 -22.10 35.00 13.33
CA CYS A 85 -22.58 33.70 12.92
C CYS A 85 -22.83 33.76 11.41
N ASP A 86 -22.13 32.90 10.68
CA ASP A 86 -22.37 32.61 9.27
C ASP A 86 -23.71 31.88 9.14
N CYS A 87 -24.62 32.42 8.33
CA CYS A 87 -25.81 31.70 7.86
C CYS A 87 -25.77 31.59 6.34
N CYS A 88 -25.85 30.34 5.87
CA CYS A 88 -25.96 29.91 4.49
C CYS A 88 -27.12 30.61 3.75
N LEU A 89 -26.83 31.15 2.57
CA LEU A 89 -27.84 31.51 1.56
C LEU A 89 -27.92 30.38 0.53
N GLU A 90 -29.00 29.59 0.58
CA GLU A 90 -29.37 28.65 -0.48
C GLU A 90 -29.82 29.43 -1.73
N PHE A 91 -29.20 29.13 -2.88
CA PHE A 91 -29.70 29.55 -4.18
C PHE A 91 -30.36 28.37 -4.88
N ALA A 92 -31.70 28.39 -4.95
CA ALA A 92 -32.47 27.51 -5.82
C ALA A 92 -32.50 28.08 -7.25
N CYS A 93 -32.06 27.29 -8.25
CA CYS A 93 -32.18 27.66 -9.66
C CYS A 93 -33.27 26.81 -10.33
N THR A 94 -34.40 27.43 -10.65
CA THR A 94 -35.51 26.82 -11.42
C THR A 94 -35.62 27.50 -12.79
N ARG A 95 -35.31 26.77 -13.87
CA ARG A 95 -36.10 26.63 -15.12
C ARG A 95 -35.26 26.10 -16.31
N PRO A 96 -35.89 25.34 -17.25
CA PRO A 96 -35.23 24.59 -18.32
C PRO A 96 -35.09 25.38 -19.62
N VAL A 97 -34.15 25.01 -20.49
CA VAL A 97 -34.06 25.50 -21.87
C VAL A 97 -34.23 24.33 -22.83
N GLU A 98 -35.39 24.27 -23.47
CA GLU A 98 -35.67 23.46 -24.66
C GLU A 98 -35.18 24.16 -25.94
N SER A 99 -34.74 23.34 -26.89
CA SER A 99 -34.72 23.55 -28.36
C SER A 99 -33.79 24.62 -28.95
N VAL A 100 -32.65 24.19 -29.51
CA VAL A 100 -32.23 24.43 -30.92
C VAL A 100 -31.22 23.33 -31.29
N LEU A 101 -31.40 22.71 -32.48
CA LEU A 101 -30.55 21.75 -33.21
C LEU A 101 -31.07 20.29 -33.26
N GLY A 102 -31.36 19.84 -34.49
CA GLY A 102 -31.91 18.53 -34.86
C GLY A 102 -30.88 17.38 -34.91
N PRO A 103 -31.26 16.20 -35.43
CA PRO A 103 -30.83 14.92 -34.87
C PRO A 103 -29.50 14.44 -35.44
N THR A 104 -28.51 14.19 -34.59
CA THR A 104 -27.46 13.20 -34.87
C THR A 104 -26.91 12.60 -33.56
N LYS A 105 -27.19 11.31 -33.39
CA LYS A 105 -26.50 10.26 -32.60
C LYS A 105 -25.73 10.65 -31.30
N GLN A 106 -26.33 10.27 -30.16
CA GLN A 106 -25.76 9.40 -29.12
C GLN A 106 -24.42 9.80 -28.47
N GLN A 107 -24.49 10.45 -27.29
CA GLN A 107 -23.60 10.27 -26.12
C GLN A 107 -24.07 11.22 -24.99
N ASP A 108 -24.78 10.68 -23.99
CA ASP A 108 -25.20 11.45 -22.82
C ASP A 108 -24.05 11.56 -21.81
N PHE A 109 -23.67 12.80 -21.50
CA PHE A 109 -22.75 13.18 -20.44
C PHE A 109 -23.51 13.36 -19.12
N VAL A 110 -23.09 12.66 -18.07
CA VAL A 110 -23.49 12.96 -16.69
C VAL A 110 -22.70 14.17 -16.20
N ILE A 111 -23.34 15.32 -16.09
CA ILE A 111 -22.84 16.49 -15.35
C ILE A 111 -23.86 16.81 -14.26
N CYS A 112 -23.59 16.36 -13.03
CA CYS A 112 -24.04 16.98 -11.78
C CYS A 112 -23.54 16.14 -10.60
N ASP A 113 -22.38 16.49 -10.03
CA ASP A 113 -22.09 16.40 -8.58
C ASP A 113 -20.67 16.86 -8.23
N TRP A 114 -20.37 18.14 -8.42
CA TRP A 114 -19.03 18.66 -8.09
C TRP A 114 -19.01 20.12 -7.62
N LEU A 115 -19.91 20.46 -6.69
CA LEU A 115 -19.92 21.80 -6.06
C LEU A 115 -19.78 21.81 -4.52
N CYS A 116 -19.51 20.66 -3.89
CA CYS A 116 -19.32 20.58 -2.42
C CYS A 116 -17.95 20.03 -1.97
N SER A 117 -16.88 20.25 -2.74
CA SER A 117 -15.51 19.99 -2.26
C SER A 117 -14.62 21.21 -2.49
N GLY A 118 -13.96 21.65 -1.42
CA GLY A 118 -13.18 22.88 -1.37
C GLY A 118 -12.11 22.97 -2.47
N VAL A 119 -11.76 24.22 -2.82
CA VAL A 119 -10.78 24.58 -3.84
C VAL A 119 -9.39 24.09 -3.43
N GLY A 120 -9.09 22.83 -3.71
CA GLY A 120 -7.74 22.28 -3.64
C GLY A 120 -6.94 22.72 -4.87
N LEU A 121 -5.88 23.50 -4.65
CA LEU A 121 -4.81 23.73 -5.63
C LEU A 121 -4.21 22.36 -5.99
N TRP A 122 -4.06 22.09 -7.29
CA TRP A 122 -3.40 20.88 -7.75
C TRP A 122 -1.91 20.96 -7.40
N ASN A 123 -1.40 19.97 -6.66
CA ASN A 123 0.04 19.85 -6.38
C ASN A 123 0.69 18.95 -7.45
N PRO A 124 1.74 19.43 -8.15
CA PRO A 124 2.51 18.57 -9.03
C PRO A 124 3.15 17.40 -8.28
N PRO A 125 3.47 16.28 -8.97
CA PRO A 125 4.24 15.19 -8.37
C PRO A 125 5.51 15.74 -7.70
N LYS A 126 5.84 15.26 -6.49
CA LYS A 126 6.97 15.78 -5.68
C LYS A 126 8.32 15.79 -6.40
N HIS A 127 8.48 15.00 -7.46
CA HIS A 127 9.70 14.89 -8.27
C HIS A 127 9.56 15.43 -9.71
N ALA A 128 8.48 16.17 -10.00
CA ALA A 128 8.31 16.73 -11.34
C ALA A 128 9.25 17.92 -11.58
N MET A 129 10.00 17.87 -12.68
CA MET A 129 10.88 18.98 -13.06
C MET A 129 10.06 20.08 -13.75
N GLU A 130 10.14 21.32 -13.26
CA GLU A 130 9.51 22.46 -13.94
C GLU A 130 10.39 22.95 -15.10
N LEU A 131 9.83 22.98 -16.30
CA LEU A 131 10.44 23.59 -17.48
C LEU A 131 9.63 24.81 -17.92
N LYS A 132 10.13 26.00 -17.57
CA LYS A 132 9.52 27.28 -17.93
C LYS A 132 9.74 27.58 -19.42
N VAL A 133 8.65 27.69 -20.15
CA VAL A 133 8.60 27.97 -21.58
C VAL A 133 8.41 29.46 -21.80
N THR A 134 9.26 30.04 -22.66
CA THR A 134 9.20 31.45 -23.07
C THR A 134 9.16 31.57 -24.59
N SER A 135 8.65 32.68 -25.10
CA SER A 135 8.65 33.00 -26.53
C SER A 135 10.03 33.38 -27.10
N LYS A 136 11.09 33.42 -26.27
CA LYS A 136 12.46 33.77 -26.69
C LYS A 136 13.19 32.65 -27.44
N LYS A 137 12.76 31.40 -27.25
CA LYS A 137 13.33 30.22 -27.93
C LYS A 137 12.23 29.52 -28.72
N GLY A 138 12.60 28.94 -29.86
CA GLY A 138 11.64 28.20 -30.70
C GLY A 138 11.16 26.90 -30.05
N THR A 139 9.96 26.44 -30.42
CA THR A 139 9.33 25.21 -29.90
C THR A 139 10.26 23.99 -29.94
N GLY A 140 11.04 23.83 -31.02
CA GLY A 140 12.00 22.73 -31.17
C GLY A 140 13.10 22.67 -30.10
N PHE A 141 13.47 23.81 -29.50
CA PHE A 141 14.41 23.83 -28.38
C PHE A 141 13.80 23.17 -27.14
N TYR A 142 12.56 23.54 -26.80
CA TYR A 142 11.87 23.00 -25.62
C TYR A 142 11.48 21.54 -25.80
N ILE A 143 11.16 21.11 -27.03
CA ILE A 143 10.97 19.68 -27.33
C ILE A 143 12.24 18.89 -27.01
N ARG A 144 13.41 19.34 -27.49
CA ARG A 144 14.68 18.67 -27.20
C ARG A 144 15.01 18.69 -25.71
N ALA A 145 14.84 19.84 -25.04
CA ALA A 145 15.09 19.95 -23.61
C ALA A 145 14.20 19.02 -22.79
N ALA A 146 12.89 19.01 -23.06
CA ALA A 146 11.95 18.09 -22.40
C ALA A 146 12.31 16.64 -22.69
N ALA A 147 12.65 16.28 -23.93
CA ALA A 147 13.08 14.92 -24.27
C ALA A 147 14.37 14.51 -23.54
N THR A 148 15.36 15.40 -23.40
CA THR A 148 16.59 15.13 -22.63
C THR A 148 16.28 14.87 -21.16
N PHE A 149 15.41 15.68 -20.54
CA PHE A 149 15.00 15.44 -19.15
C PHE A 149 14.24 14.12 -19.00
N LEU A 150 13.33 13.79 -19.93
CA LEU A 150 12.56 12.53 -19.89
C LEU A 150 13.40 11.28 -20.17
N ARG A 151 14.54 11.40 -20.89
CA ARG A 151 15.45 10.27 -21.19
C ARG A 151 16.61 10.15 -20.22
N GLY A 152 16.97 11.23 -19.53
CA GLY A 152 18.20 11.31 -18.76
C GLY A 152 19.43 11.51 -19.64
N THR A 153 20.58 11.69 -18.99
CA THR A 153 21.92 11.79 -19.57
C THR A 153 22.86 10.89 -18.76
N GLU A 154 24.11 10.72 -19.18
CA GLU A 154 25.11 9.95 -18.40
C GLU A 154 25.21 10.42 -16.95
N ASP A 155 25.15 11.74 -16.73
CA ASP A 155 25.29 12.35 -15.40
C ASP A 155 23.97 12.56 -14.62
N LYS A 156 22.81 12.39 -15.26
CA LYS A 156 21.50 12.76 -14.65
C LYS A 156 20.42 11.76 -15.03
N PRO A 157 19.70 11.20 -14.05
CA PRO A 157 18.65 10.22 -14.34
C PRO A 157 17.51 10.87 -15.13
N PRO A 158 16.74 10.05 -15.88
CA PRO A 158 15.48 10.49 -16.48
C PRO A 158 14.53 11.01 -15.40
N VAL A 159 13.82 12.09 -15.70
CA VAL A 159 12.81 12.67 -14.81
C VAL A 159 11.46 12.02 -15.11
N PRO A 160 10.74 11.50 -14.09
CA PRO A 160 9.47 10.80 -14.31
C PRO A 160 8.32 11.72 -14.74
N ALA A 161 8.41 13.01 -14.44
CA ALA A 161 7.42 13.99 -14.83
C ALA A 161 8.05 15.36 -15.10
N ILE A 162 7.50 16.09 -16.06
CA ILE A 162 7.86 17.47 -16.37
C ILE A 162 6.61 18.34 -16.33
N VAL A 163 6.70 19.48 -15.65
CA VAL A 163 5.69 20.52 -15.70
C VAL A 163 6.17 21.60 -16.67
N LEU A 164 5.57 21.66 -17.86
CA LEU A 164 5.76 22.75 -18.80
C LEU A 164 4.89 23.93 -18.38
N SER A 165 5.47 25.10 -18.14
CA SER A 165 4.68 26.28 -17.75
C SER A 165 5.04 27.50 -18.59
N GLY A 166 4.05 28.27 -19.05
CA GLY A 166 4.27 29.42 -19.92
C GLY A 166 3.14 30.43 -19.86
N THR A 167 3.49 31.72 -19.95
CA THR A 167 2.55 32.84 -19.83
C THR A 167 2.38 33.61 -21.15
N GLY A 168 1.22 34.21 -21.37
CA GLY A 168 0.94 35.05 -22.53
C GLY A 168 1.05 34.26 -23.84
N SER A 169 1.85 34.76 -24.77
CA SER A 169 2.09 34.08 -26.05
C SER A 169 2.89 32.77 -25.93
N ALA A 170 3.56 32.51 -24.80
CA ALA A 170 4.26 31.25 -24.57
C ALA A 170 3.32 30.08 -24.24
N ALA A 171 2.04 30.35 -23.91
CA ALA A 171 1.05 29.31 -23.63
C ALA A 171 0.81 28.38 -24.83
N SER A 172 0.85 28.90 -26.08
CA SER A 172 0.75 28.04 -27.26
C SER A 172 1.97 27.14 -27.43
N VAL A 173 3.17 27.63 -27.08
CA VAL A 173 4.41 26.84 -27.13
C VAL A 173 4.35 25.71 -26.12
N VAL A 174 3.79 25.92 -24.93
CA VAL A 174 3.56 24.85 -23.94
C VAL A 174 2.70 23.73 -24.54
N ALA A 175 1.57 24.08 -25.18
CA ALA A 175 0.69 23.10 -25.80
C ALA A 175 1.39 22.33 -26.95
N ASP A 176 2.12 23.04 -27.80
CA ASP A 176 2.85 22.43 -28.93
C ASP A 176 3.96 21.47 -28.45
N VAL A 177 4.72 21.86 -27.42
CA VAL A 177 5.76 21.00 -26.82
C VAL A 177 5.12 19.78 -26.17
N ALA A 178 4.06 19.96 -25.38
CA ALA A 178 3.35 18.87 -24.71
C ALA A 178 2.84 17.83 -25.72
N HIS A 179 2.16 18.30 -26.76
CA HIS A 179 1.64 17.43 -27.82
C HIS A 179 2.76 16.73 -28.61
N ALA A 180 3.87 17.43 -28.89
CA ALA A 180 5.00 16.83 -29.60
C ALA A 180 5.69 15.74 -28.78
N ILE A 181 5.85 15.94 -27.46
CA ILE A 181 6.41 14.95 -26.55
C ILE A 181 5.51 13.70 -26.47
N GLU A 182 4.19 13.91 -26.37
CA GLU A 182 3.23 12.81 -26.34
C GLU A 182 3.16 12.04 -27.65
N LYS A 183 3.18 12.75 -28.79
CA LYS A 183 3.25 12.13 -30.12
C LYS A 183 4.53 11.32 -30.34
N GLN A 184 5.64 11.71 -29.71
CA GLN A 184 6.90 10.96 -29.74
C GLN A 184 6.91 9.75 -28.78
N GLY A 185 5.84 9.55 -28.00
CA GLY A 185 5.73 8.46 -27.02
C GLY A 185 6.63 8.63 -25.79
N LEU A 186 7.21 9.82 -25.57
CA LEU A 186 8.16 10.07 -24.48
C LEU A 186 7.49 10.35 -23.14
N ALA A 187 6.26 10.87 -23.14
CA ALA A 187 5.45 11.10 -21.93
C ALA A 187 3.98 11.29 -22.31
N LYS A 188 3.06 10.98 -21.40
CA LYS A 188 1.63 11.30 -21.57
C LYS A 188 1.27 12.62 -20.89
N ILE A 189 0.37 13.39 -21.49
CA ILE A 189 -0.21 14.58 -20.86
C ILE A 189 -1.19 14.09 -19.78
N THR A 190 -0.80 14.26 -18.52
CA THR A 190 -1.55 13.77 -17.35
C THR A 190 -2.37 14.86 -16.68
N HIS A 191 -1.97 16.12 -16.82
CA HIS A 191 -2.70 17.25 -16.28
C HIS A 191 -2.53 18.49 -17.17
N LEU A 192 -3.59 19.28 -17.29
CA LEU A 192 -3.58 20.59 -17.93
C LEU A 192 -4.26 21.59 -17.00
N GLU A 193 -3.55 22.67 -16.68
CA GLU A 193 -4.04 23.75 -15.82
C GLU A 193 -3.95 25.08 -16.56
N THR A 194 -5.01 25.88 -16.47
CA THR A 194 -5.00 27.27 -16.91
C THR A 194 -5.24 28.19 -15.73
N SER A 195 -4.44 29.24 -15.63
CA SER A 195 -4.55 30.24 -14.57
C SER A 195 -4.23 31.64 -15.09
N PHE A 196 -4.58 32.68 -14.32
CA PHE A 196 -4.30 34.08 -14.66
C PHE A 196 -3.47 34.74 -13.56
N PRO A 197 -2.19 34.35 -13.38
CA PRO A 197 -1.33 34.99 -12.40
C PRO A 197 -1.18 36.49 -12.69
N GLU A 198 -1.19 37.30 -11.64
CA GLU A 198 -0.87 38.72 -11.74
C GLU A 198 0.64 38.91 -11.93
N VAL A 199 1.03 39.47 -13.07
CA VAL A 199 2.41 39.85 -13.34
C VAL A 199 2.41 41.35 -13.64
N ALA A 200 3.07 42.14 -12.78
CA ALA A 200 3.14 43.59 -12.90
C ALA A 200 1.76 44.28 -13.03
N ASN A 201 0.82 43.97 -12.12
CA ASN A 201 -0.54 44.51 -12.05
C ASN A 201 -1.40 44.27 -13.31
N ARG A 202 -1.09 43.21 -14.07
CA ARG A 202 -1.91 42.72 -15.18
C ARG A 202 -2.04 41.20 -15.07
N GLY A 203 -3.26 40.68 -15.10
CA GLY A 203 -3.50 39.23 -15.21
C GLY A 203 -3.01 38.73 -16.58
N VAL A 204 -2.06 37.81 -16.58
CA VAL A 204 -1.52 37.21 -17.81
C VAL A 204 -1.95 35.75 -17.88
N PRO A 205 -2.55 35.27 -18.98
CA PRO A 205 -2.93 33.86 -19.09
C PRO A 205 -1.70 32.96 -18.99
N ARG A 206 -1.78 31.93 -18.16
CA ARG A 206 -0.77 30.87 -17.99
C ARG A 206 -1.39 29.54 -18.41
N LEU A 207 -0.62 28.75 -19.15
CA LEU A 207 -0.87 27.32 -19.34
C LEU A 207 0.24 26.56 -18.63
N ALA A 208 -0.14 25.58 -17.82
CA ALA A 208 0.75 24.57 -17.29
C ALA A 208 0.30 23.19 -17.76
N ALA A 209 1.22 22.38 -18.28
CA ALA A 209 0.98 21.03 -18.74
C ALA A 209 1.93 20.06 -18.03
N THR A 210 1.38 19.04 -17.40
CA THR A 210 2.14 18.01 -16.71
C THR A 210 2.24 16.79 -17.59
N LEU A 211 3.45 16.56 -18.07
CA LEU A 211 3.84 15.39 -18.84
C LEU A 211 4.43 14.37 -17.88
N THR A 212 3.88 13.16 -17.85
CA THR A 212 4.45 12.08 -17.07
C THR A 212 5.02 11.06 -18.05
N ALA A 213 6.33 10.82 -17.97
CA ALA A 213 6.96 9.75 -18.74
C ALA A 213 6.24 8.43 -18.41
N PRO A 214 5.94 7.56 -19.39
CA PRO A 214 5.80 6.15 -19.02
C PRO A 214 7.07 5.77 -18.27
N TRP A 215 6.93 5.19 -17.09
CA TRP A 215 8.09 4.66 -16.41
C TRP A 215 8.80 3.71 -17.40
N PRO A 216 10.14 3.79 -17.55
CA PRO A 216 10.84 3.04 -18.58
C PRO A 216 10.64 1.52 -18.45
N HIS A 217 10.18 1.04 -17.29
CA HIS A 217 9.87 -0.36 -17.01
C HIS A 217 8.41 -0.57 -16.61
N PRO A 218 7.86 -1.78 -16.80
CA PRO A 218 6.52 -2.14 -16.35
C PRO A 218 6.29 -2.02 -14.82
N ASP A 219 7.36 -1.98 -14.02
CA ASP A 219 7.30 -1.81 -12.56
C ASP A 219 8.07 -0.54 -12.12
N PRO A 220 7.42 0.44 -11.46
CA PRO A 220 8.09 1.63 -10.93
C PRO A 220 9.12 1.38 -9.81
N SER A 221 9.15 0.16 -9.27
CA SER A 221 9.92 -0.18 -8.06
C SER A 221 11.23 -0.92 -8.37
N SER A 222 11.59 -1.07 -9.64
CA SER A 222 12.81 -1.75 -10.09
C SER A 222 13.53 -0.93 -11.17
N TYR A 223 14.87 -0.98 -11.13
CA TYR A 223 15.74 -0.45 -12.18
C TYR A 223 16.10 -1.50 -13.24
N SER A 224 15.75 -2.77 -13.01
CA SER A 224 16.10 -3.87 -13.91
C SER A 224 15.41 -3.77 -15.27
N ASN A 225 16.12 -4.18 -16.33
CA ASN A 225 15.62 -4.16 -17.72
C ASN A 225 14.96 -5.49 -18.12
N PHE A 226 14.04 -5.97 -17.28
CA PHE A 226 13.39 -7.27 -17.49
C PHE A 226 12.49 -7.37 -18.73
N ASP A 227 12.17 -6.24 -19.34
CA ASP A 227 11.51 -6.15 -20.65
C ASP A 227 12.47 -6.32 -21.84
N GLU A 228 13.77 -6.41 -21.59
CA GLU A 228 14.85 -6.60 -22.57
C GLU A 228 15.59 -7.93 -22.38
N VAL A 229 15.90 -8.29 -21.13
CA VAL A 229 16.59 -9.53 -20.75
C VAL A 229 15.94 -10.05 -19.47
N VAL A 230 15.53 -11.31 -19.41
CA VAL A 230 14.88 -11.90 -18.22
C VAL A 230 15.73 -13.01 -17.60
N VAL A 231 15.72 -13.09 -16.27
CA VAL A 231 16.29 -14.21 -15.50
C VAL A 231 15.26 -15.34 -15.43
N GLU A 232 15.52 -16.45 -16.12
CA GLU A 232 14.63 -17.64 -16.11
C GLU A 232 14.85 -18.53 -14.88
N SER A 233 16.10 -18.64 -14.44
CA SER A 233 16.50 -19.39 -13.25
C SER A 233 17.81 -18.87 -12.68
N TYR A 234 18.12 -19.25 -11.44
CA TYR A 234 19.42 -18.95 -10.84
C TYR A 234 19.94 -20.06 -9.92
N ASP A 235 21.26 -20.13 -9.82
CA ASP A 235 21.96 -20.96 -8.84
C ASP A 235 22.61 -20.05 -7.79
N LEU A 236 22.16 -20.15 -6.54
CA LEU A 236 22.66 -19.37 -5.41
C LEU A 236 23.65 -20.21 -4.61
N ASP A 237 24.85 -19.70 -4.34
CA ASP A 237 25.83 -20.33 -3.45
C ASP A 237 26.32 -19.29 -2.45
N GLN A 238 25.95 -19.45 -1.18
CA GLN A 238 26.26 -18.48 -0.12
C GLN A 238 26.74 -19.18 1.15
N GLU A 239 27.59 -18.49 1.89
CA GLU A 239 28.02 -18.83 3.24
C GLU A 239 27.53 -17.79 4.24
N ILE A 240 26.96 -18.24 5.35
CA ILE A 240 26.53 -17.38 6.46
C ILE A 240 27.70 -17.22 7.44
N ASP A 241 28.16 -15.97 7.61
CA ASP A 241 29.15 -15.58 8.61
C ASP A 241 28.46 -14.77 9.72
N PHE A 242 28.11 -15.45 10.82
CA PHE A 242 27.45 -14.83 11.98
C PHE A 242 28.34 -13.82 12.71
N ASP A 243 29.67 -14.00 12.68
CA ASP A 243 30.61 -13.10 13.38
C ASP A 243 30.71 -11.76 12.66
N LYS A 244 30.71 -11.78 11.32
CA LYS A 244 30.71 -10.57 10.50
C LYS A 244 29.31 -10.01 10.22
N GLY A 245 28.28 -10.83 10.42
CA GLY A 245 26.90 -10.48 10.11
C GLY A 245 26.60 -10.41 8.61
N VAL A 246 27.30 -11.18 7.78
CA VAL A 246 27.19 -11.10 6.31
C VAL A 246 26.95 -12.46 5.68
N LEU A 247 26.34 -12.46 4.50
CA LEU A 247 26.34 -13.60 3.59
C LEU A 247 27.32 -13.30 2.45
N THR A 248 28.24 -14.22 2.20
CA THR A 248 29.25 -14.09 1.13
C THR A 248 29.11 -15.23 0.15
N GLY A 249 29.20 -14.94 -1.14
CA GLY A 249 29.18 -15.99 -2.15
C GLY A 249 28.92 -15.47 -3.55
N SER A 250 28.09 -16.19 -4.29
CA SER A 250 27.85 -15.93 -5.69
C SER A 250 26.48 -16.35 -6.14
N ILE A 251 26.03 -15.72 -7.23
CA ILE A 251 24.81 -16.11 -7.95
C ILE A 251 25.14 -16.32 -9.42
N VAL A 252 24.65 -17.41 -10.01
CA VAL A 252 24.67 -17.63 -11.46
C VAL A 252 23.26 -17.41 -11.98
N LEU A 253 23.08 -16.34 -12.76
CA LEU A 253 21.81 -15.96 -13.38
C LEU A 253 21.74 -16.54 -14.78
N HIS A 254 20.71 -17.32 -15.07
CA HIS A 254 20.44 -17.87 -16.39
C HIS A 254 19.48 -16.95 -17.14
N LEU A 255 20.00 -16.27 -18.16
CA LEU A 255 19.36 -15.15 -18.85
C LEU A 255 18.77 -15.58 -20.19
N SER A 256 17.70 -14.90 -20.60
CA SER A 256 17.03 -15.06 -21.89
C SER A 256 16.68 -13.69 -22.47
N GLY A 257 17.00 -13.45 -23.74
CA GLY A 257 16.67 -12.19 -24.40
C GLY A 257 15.17 -12.07 -24.68
N VAL A 258 14.58 -10.89 -24.44
CA VAL A 258 13.15 -10.62 -24.68
C VAL A 258 12.96 -9.78 -25.94
N LYS A 259 13.77 -8.74 -26.14
CA LYS A 259 13.80 -7.87 -27.32
C LYS A 259 15.00 -8.17 -28.21
N GLU A 260 15.05 -7.59 -29.40
CA GLU A 260 16.21 -7.74 -30.28
C GLU A 260 17.43 -6.99 -29.73
N SER A 261 18.50 -7.74 -29.42
CA SER A 261 19.88 -7.26 -29.29
C SER A 261 20.21 -6.41 -28.05
N SER A 262 19.85 -6.89 -26.86
CA SER A 262 20.24 -6.27 -25.57
C SER A 262 21.74 -6.45 -25.31
N THR A 263 22.49 -5.37 -25.07
CA THR A 263 23.96 -5.43 -24.85
C THR A 263 24.36 -5.57 -23.38
N SER A 264 23.40 -5.43 -22.46
CA SER A 264 23.65 -5.48 -21.02
C SER A 264 22.46 -6.07 -20.27
N VAL A 265 22.71 -6.62 -19.10
CA VAL A 265 21.69 -6.94 -18.10
C VAL A 265 21.79 -5.94 -16.95
N VAL A 266 20.64 -5.45 -16.49
CA VAL A 266 20.53 -4.55 -15.34
C VAL A 266 19.81 -5.30 -14.22
N LEU A 267 20.42 -5.31 -13.05
CA LEU A 267 19.90 -5.92 -11.83
C LEU A 267 19.70 -4.86 -10.76
N ASP A 268 18.82 -5.13 -9.82
CA ASP A 268 18.63 -4.34 -8.61
C ASP A 268 19.61 -4.80 -7.52
N THR A 269 20.22 -3.84 -6.82
CA THR A 269 21.09 -4.06 -5.67
C THR A 269 20.82 -3.01 -4.59
N ARG A 270 21.09 -3.32 -3.33
CA ARG A 270 21.12 -2.32 -2.24
C ARG A 270 22.12 -2.74 -1.18
N GLY A 271 23.23 -1.99 -1.07
CA GLY A 271 24.28 -2.27 -0.09
C GLY A 271 25.06 -3.57 -0.35
N LEU A 272 24.99 -4.15 -1.56
CA LEU A 272 25.79 -5.31 -1.91
C LEU A 272 27.21 -4.88 -2.31
N ASP A 273 28.22 -5.57 -1.79
CA ASP A 273 29.60 -5.43 -2.26
C ASP A 273 29.84 -6.39 -3.42
N VAL A 274 29.73 -5.89 -4.64
CA VAL A 274 29.92 -6.67 -5.88
C VAL A 274 31.40 -6.67 -6.25
N THR A 275 32.02 -7.84 -6.15
CA THR A 275 33.47 -8.02 -6.34
C THR A 275 33.85 -8.51 -7.73
N GLY A 276 32.91 -9.14 -8.46
CA GLY A 276 33.15 -9.65 -9.80
C GLY A 276 31.89 -10.00 -10.57
N ALA A 277 31.98 -9.94 -11.90
CA ALA A 277 30.98 -10.47 -12.82
C ALA A 277 31.67 -11.22 -13.96
N SER A 278 31.13 -12.37 -14.38
CA SER A 278 31.71 -13.19 -15.44
C SER A 278 30.67 -13.95 -16.27
N CYS A 279 31.03 -14.30 -17.51
CA CYS A 279 30.30 -15.23 -18.36
C CYS A 279 31.22 -16.42 -18.68
N GLY A 280 31.01 -17.55 -17.99
CA GLY A 280 31.95 -18.66 -18.03
C GLY A 280 33.30 -18.27 -17.43
N SER A 281 34.35 -18.24 -18.24
CA SER A 281 35.71 -17.81 -17.82
C SER A 281 36.03 -16.35 -18.18
N GLU A 282 35.15 -15.68 -18.94
CA GLU A 282 35.36 -14.30 -19.38
C GLU A 282 34.88 -13.33 -18.29
N ALA A 283 35.76 -12.45 -17.83
CA ALA A 283 35.40 -11.37 -16.90
C ALA A 283 34.62 -10.27 -17.63
N LEU A 284 33.51 -9.84 -17.05
CA LEU A 284 32.63 -8.83 -17.63
C LEU A 284 32.83 -7.47 -16.96
N GLN A 285 32.64 -6.40 -17.72
CA GLN A 285 32.56 -5.04 -17.17
C GLN A 285 31.21 -4.83 -16.51
N PHE A 286 31.22 -4.25 -15.31
CA PHE A 286 30.01 -3.89 -14.58
C PHE A 286 30.13 -2.51 -13.94
N ALA A 287 28.99 -1.88 -13.68
CA ALA A 287 28.89 -0.61 -12.97
C ALA A 287 27.69 -0.61 -12.02
N VAL A 288 27.93 -0.24 -10.76
CA VAL A 288 26.89 -0.03 -9.74
C VAL A 288 26.44 1.44 -9.76
N GLY A 289 25.13 1.67 -9.68
CA GLY A 289 24.53 3.01 -9.78
C GLY A 289 24.60 3.62 -11.18
N SER A 290 24.70 2.78 -12.23
CA SER A 290 24.96 3.25 -13.59
C SER A 290 23.92 4.27 -14.09
N ARG A 291 24.38 5.27 -14.84
CA ARG A 291 23.55 6.37 -15.41
C ARG A 291 22.77 7.16 -14.34
N GLY A 292 23.32 7.23 -13.12
CA GLY A 292 22.69 7.91 -11.98
C GLY A 292 21.46 7.18 -11.41
N ARG A 293 21.27 5.89 -11.71
CA ARG A 293 20.17 5.07 -11.19
C ARG A 293 20.48 4.61 -9.76
N LYS A 294 20.31 5.54 -8.83
CA LYS A 294 20.48 5.35 -7.38
C LYS A 294 19.43 6.15 -6.63
N SER A 295 18.79 5.54 -5.63
CA SER A 295 17.92 6.23 -4.67
C SER A 295 17.89 5.50 -3.33
N GLU A 296 17.48 6.22 -2.28
CA GLU A 296 17.30 5.62 -0.95
C GLU A 296 16.19 4.55 -0.95
N ALA A 297 15.11 4.80 -1.69
CA ALA A 297 13.97 3.89 -1.81
C ALA A 297 14.31 2.61 -2.59
N LEU A 298 14.96 2.73 -3.76
CA LEU A 298 15.13 1.60 -4.68
C LEU A 298 16.53 0.96 -4.64
N GLY A 299 17.51 1.58 -3.98
CA GLY A 299 18.90 1.12 -4.02
C GLY A 299 19.63 1.58 -5.28
N GLU A 300 20.40 0.70 -5.91
CA GLU A 300 21.34 0.96 -7.00
C GLU A 300 21.16 -0.05 -8.14
N ALA A 301 21.18 0.44 -9.38
CA ALA A 301 21.20 -0.42 -10.55
C ALA A 301 22.61 -0.99 -10.77
N LEU A 302 22.74 -2.32 -10.89
CA LEU A 302 23.94 -3.00 -11.33
C LEU A 302 23.82 -3.33 -12.83
N GLU A 303 24.55 -2.61 -13.68
CA GLU A 303 24.60 -2.86 -15.13
C GLU A 303 25.83 -3.70 -15.47
N ILE A 304 25.63 -4.86 -16.09
CA ILE A 304 26.67 -5.80 -16.51
C ILE A 304 26.66 -5.89 -18.04
N GLN A 305 27.78 -5.59 -18.68
CA GLN A 305 27.92 -5.68 -20.14
C GLN A 305 28.02 -7.15 -20.56
N LEU A 306 27.16 -7.56 -21.50
CA LEU A 306 27.18 -8.91 -22.05
C LEU A 306 28.29 -9.01 -23.12
N PRO A 307 28.94 -10.18 -23.26
CA PRO A 307 30.07 -10.34 -24.21
C PRO A 307 29.65 -10.15 -25.67
N LYS A 308 28.36 -10.38 -25.96
CA LYS A 308 27.72 -10.09 -27.23
C LYS A 308 26.27 -9.65 -27.00
N PRO A 309 25.65 -8.90 -27.91
CA PRO A 309 24.24 -8.57 -27.82
C PRO A 309 23.39 -9.85 -27.79
N LEU A 310 22.46 -9.92 -26.85
CA LEU A 310 21.57 -11.05 -26.66
C LEU A 310 20.31 -10.87 -27.50
N ALA A 311 20.11 -11.75 -28.50
CA ALA A 311 18.91 -11.73 -29.32
C ALA A 311 17.69 -12.30 -28.56
N ALA A 312 16.48 -12.05 -29.07
CA ALA A 312 15.27 -12.59 -28.47
C ALA A 312 15.31 -14.13 -28.43
N LYS A 313 15.00 -14.71 -27.26
CA LYS A 313 15.08 -16.14 -26.91
C LYS A 313 16.48 -16.74 -26.89
N GLU A 314 17.53 -15.96 -27.21
CA GLU A 314 18.90 -16.39 -27.01
C GLU A 314 19.19 -16.45 -25.52
N LYS A 315 19.94 -17.48 -25.10
CA LYS A 315 20.26 -17.72 -23.69
C LYS A 315 21.73 -17.50 -23.42
N THR A 316 22.02 -17.01 -22.22
CA THR A 316 23.38 -16.92 -21.67
C THR A 316 23.34 -17.04 -20.15
N SER A 317 24.49 -17.03 -19.50
CA SER A 317 24.56 -17.02 -18.03
C SER A 317 25.57 -15.98 -17.56
N VAL A 318 25.24 -15.30 -16.47
CA VAL A 318 26.14 -14.35 -15.80
C VAL A 318 26.33 -14.79 -14.35
N ARG A 319 27.58 -14.98 -13.94
CA ARG A 319 27.94 -15.14 -12.54
C ARG A 319 28.25 -13.78 -11.94
N VAL A 320 27.78 -13.54 -10.72
CA VAL A 320 28.12 -12.36 -9.91
C VAL A 320 28.64 -12.84 -8.56
N ASP A 321 29.83 -12.37 -8.17
CA ASP A 321 30.46 -12.64 -6.88
C ASP A 321 30.29 -11.43 -5.96
N TYR A 322 29.74 -11.64 -4.76
CA TYR A 322 29.33 -10.54 -3.89
C TYR A 322 29.26 -10.92 -2.40
N SER A 323 29.12 -9.91 -1.54
CA SER A 323 28.70 -10.07 -0.15
C SER A 323 27.60 -9.08 0.23
N THR A 324 26.76 -9.44 1.20
CA THR A 324 25.75 -8.54 1.76
C THR A 324 26.40 -7.53 2.71
N ALA A 325 25.78 -6.36 2.88
CA ALA A 325 26.16 -5.48 3.99
C ALA A 325 25.77 -6.08 5.35
N PRO A 326 26.51 -5.79 6.43
CA PRO A 326 26.14 -6.19 7.80
C PRO A 326 24.78 -5.63 8.27
N ASP A 327 24.34 -4.52 7.69
CA ASP A 327 23.06 -3.86 7.96
C ASP A 327 22.04 -4.07 6.84
N ALA A 328 22.20 -5.12 6.02
CA ALA A 328 21.26 -5.47 4.96
C ALA A 328 19.84 -5.64 5.52
N VAL A 329 18.93 -4.76 5.10
CA VAL A 329 17.56 -4.69 5.63
C VAL A 329 16.73 -5.97 5.44
N ALA A 330 17.08 -6.79 4.45
CA ALA A 330 16.45 -8.08 4.20
C ALA A 330 16.86 -9.17 5.18
N VAL A 331 17.98 -9.01 5.89
CA VAL A 331 18.60 -10.05 6.70
C VAL A 331 18.58 -9.61 8.15
N GLN A 332 17.89 -10.38 9.00
CA GLN A 332 17.98 -10.20 10.44
C GLN A 332 18.86 -11.29 11.03
N ILE A 333 19.93 -10.87 11.71
CA ILE A 333 20.78 -11.73 12.52
C ILE A 333 20.53 -11.42 14.00
N LEU A 334 20.28 -12.47 14.77
CA LEU A 334 20.05 -12.45 16.20
C LEU A 334 21.26 -13.07 16.90
N ALA A 335 21.80 -12.36 17.88
CA ALA A 335 22.72 -12.91 18.85
C ALA A 335 22.03 -14.01 19.68
N PRO A 336 22.79 -14.94 20.29
CA PRO A 336 22.24 -15.99 21.13
C PRO A 336 21.23 -15.50 22.17
N GLU A 337 21.50 -14.38 22.84
CA GLU A 337 20.64 -13.85 23.91
C GLU A 337 19.25 -13.40 23.41
N GLN A 338 19.10 -13.17 22.10
CA GLN A 338 17.84 -12.79 21.46
C GLN A 338 16.99 -14.00 21.03
N THR A 339 17.57 -15.21 20.98
CA THR A 339 16.85 -16.46 20.61
C THR A 339 16.11 -17.04 21.81
N LEU A 340 15.20 -17.99 21.60
CA LEU A 340 14.47 -18.64 22.69
C LEU A 340 15.41 -19.54 23.51
N GLY A 341 16.29 -20.29 22.85
CA GLY A 341 17.23 -21.20 23.49
C GLY A 341 18.43 -20.52 24.16
N LYS A 342 18.71 -19.25 23.87
CA LYS A 342 19.80 -18.45 24.47
C LYS A 342 21.24 -18.93 24.20
N GLN A 343 21.42 -19.97 23.40
CA GLN A 343 22.72 -20.64 23.18
C GLN A 343 23.31 -20.41 21.78
N HIS A 344 22.46 -20.25 20.77
CA HIS A 344 22.86 -20.21 19.37
C HIS A 344 22.31 -18.96 18.70
N PRO A 345 23.05 -18.38 17.73
CA PRO A 345 22.54 -17.28 16.93
C PRO A 345 21.45 -17.76 15.98
N TYR A 346 20.72 -16.80 15.40
CA TYR A 346 19.65 -17.08 14.45
C TYR A 346 19.71 -16.07 13.30
N LEU A 347 19.41 -16.51 12.08
CA LEU A 347 19.25 -15.68 10.90
C LEU A 347 17.88 -15.96 10.28
N PHE A 348 17.17 -14.92 9.88
CA PHE A 348 16.07 -15.06 8.92
C PHE A 348 16.01 -13.88 7.96
N THR A 349 15.38 -14.09 6.82
CA THR A 349 15.20 -13.05 5.81
C THR A 349 13.74 -12.61 5.68
N GLN A 350 13.54 -11.38 5.24
CA GLN A 350 12.25 -10.86 4.77
C GLN A 350 12.48 -10.07 3.48
N CYS A 351 12.00 -10.59 2.35
CA CYS A 351 12.28 -10.02 1.03
C CYS A 351 11.15 -9.14 0.48
N GLN A 352 9.89 -9.36 0.89
CA GLN A 352 8.77 -8.50 0.49
C GLN A 352 8.88 -7.12 1.14
N ALA A 353 8.75 -6.01 0.38
CA ALA A 353 8.43 -5.94 -1.05
C ALA A 353 9.65 -6.05 -1.98
N ILE A 354 10.68 -5.24 -1.74
CA ILE A 354 11.81 -5.02 -2.65
C ILE A 354 13.15 -5.18 -1.94
N HIS A 355 13.22 -6.12 -1.01
CA HIS A 355 14.38 -6.33 -0.17
C HIS A 355 15.28 -7.47 -0.66
N ALA A 356 14.82 -8.31 -1.62
CA ALA A 356 15.67 -9.35 -2.20
C ALA A 356 16.96 -8.78 -2.83
N ARG A 357 16.92 -7.54 -3.35
CA ARG A 357 18.10 -6.79 -3.83
C ARG A 357 19.17 -6.49 -2.76
N CYS A 358 18.86 -6.67 -1.48
CA CYS A 358 19.82 -6.57 -0.37
C CYS A 358 20.46 -7.91 -0.02
N LEU A 359 19.89 -9.01 -0.52
CA LEU A 359 20.33 -10.38 -0.28
C LEU A 359 21.11 -10.94 -1.46
N MET A 360 20.72 -10.58 -2.69
CA MET A 360 21.38 -10.99 -3.93
C MET A 360 21.14 -9.97 -5.06
N PRO A 361 22.06 -9.84 -6.04
CA PRO A 361 21.77 -9.09 -7.27
C PRO A 361 20.71 -9.83 -8.09
N CYS A 362 19.55 -9.21 -8.31
CA CYS A 362 18.42 -9.84 -9.02
C CYS A 362 17.54 -8.83 -9.76
N GLN A 363 16.62 -9.32 -10.59
CA GLN A 363 15.54 -8.49 -11.13
C GLN A 363 14.45 -8.42 -10.06
N ASP A 364 14.56 -7.43 -9.17
CA ASP A 364 13.78 -7.41 -7.93
C ASP A 364 12.41 -6.76 -8.12
N THR A 365 11.58 -7.47 -8.89
CA THR A 365 10.22 -7.11 -9.25
C THR A 365 9.35 -8.36 -9.22
N PRO A 366 8.08 -8.28 -8.76
CA PRO A 366 7.17 -9.40 -8.87
C PRO A 366 6.79 -9.72 -10.33
N GLY A 367 7.10 -8.83 -11.28
CA GLY A 367 6.90 -9.02 -12.71
C GLY A 367 7.82 -10.08 -13.35
N VAL A 368 8.84 -10.57 -12.63
CA VAL A 368 9.74 -11.65 -13.06
C VAL A 368 9.59 -12.82 -12.11
N LYS A 369 9.55 -14.03 -12.66
CA LYS A 369 9.59 -15.28 -11.88
C LYS A 369 10.73 -16.15 -12.34
N SER A 370 11.46 -16.73 -11.39
CA SER A 370 12.58 -17.60 -11.66
C SER A 370 12.50 -18.86 -10.79
N SER A 371 12.85 -20.01 -11.38
CA SER A 371 13.16 -21.20 -10.58
C SER A 371 14.56 -21.08 -9.99
N TYR A 372 14.87 -21.79 -8.91
CA TYR A 372 16.22 -21.71 -8.35
C TYR A 372 16.72 -23.00 -7.73
N LYS A 373 18.05 -23.09 -7.68
CA LYS A 373 18.79 -23.99 -6.81
C LYS A 373 19.63 -23.18 -5.85
N ALA A 374 19.79 -23.67 -4.63
CA ALA A 374 20.59 -22.99 -3.62
C ALA A 374 21.49 -23.96 -2.88
N LYS A 375 22.69 -23.49 -2.56
CA LYS A 375 23.64 -24.11 -1.64
C LYS A 375 23.97 -23.10 -0.57
N ILE A 376 23.58 -23.39 0.67
CA ILE A 376 23.83 -22.50 1.80
C ILE A 376 24.75 -23.20 2.79
N THR A 377 25.89 -22.59 3.09
CA THR A 377 26.86 -23.10 4.07
C THR A 377 26.68 -22.39 5.41
N ALA A 378 26.56 -23.15 6.50
CA ALA A 378 26.36 -22.61 7.84
C ALA A 378 27.14 -23.40 8.91
N PRO A 379 27.49 -22.80 10.06
CA PRO A 379 28.15 -23.48 11.18
C PRO A 379 27.31 -24.60 11.81
N CYS A 380 27.96 -25.67 12.26
CA CYS A 380 27.32 -26.63 13.17
C CYS A 380 27.04 -25.98 14.54
N PRO A 381 25.95 -26.35 15.24
CA PRO A 381 24.95 -27.37 14.89
C PRO A 381 23.73 -26.82 14.10
N LEU A 382 23.82 -25.63 13.51
CA LEU A 382 22.66 -24.93 12.95
C LEU A 382 22.09 -25.63 11.71
N THR A 383 20.78 -25.50 11.53
CA THR A 383 20.00 -26.01 10.39
C THR A 383 19.60 -24.84 9.52
N VAL A 384 19.75 -24.97 8.20
CA VAL A 384 19.24 -24.01 7.21
C VAL A 384 17.92 -24.51 6.64
N LEU A 385 16.97 -23.60 6.47
CA LEU A 385 15.72 -23.81 5.74
C LEU A 385 15.57 -22.70 4.69
N MET A 386 14.91 -23.01 3.58
CA MET A 386 14.64 -22.04 2.50
C MET A 386 13.22 -22.18 1.97
N SER A 387 12.76 -21.21 1.19
CA SER A 387 11.51 -21.30 0.43
C SER A 387 11.58 -22.26 -0.78
N ALA A 388 12.04 -23.49 -0.51
CA ALA A 388 12.37 -24.54 -1.46
C ALA A 388 12.35 -25.91 -0.78
N VAL A 389 12.34 -26.97 -1.60
CA VAL A 389 12.46 -28.35 -1.10
C VAL A 389 13.94 -28.68 -0.89
N ALA A 390 14.29 -29.20 0.29
CA ALA A 390 15.65 -29.65 0.60
C ALA A 390 16.05 -30.88 -0.22
N GLU A 391 17.32 -30.97 -0.62
CA GLU A 391 17.89 -32.08 -1.36
C GLU A 391 18.87 -32.89 -0.50
N GLY A 392 18.47 -34.11 -0.15
CA GLY A 392 19.32 -35.04 0.60
C GLY A 392 19.67 -34.55 2.01
N ASP A 393 20.67 -35.19 2.62
CA ASP A 393 21.22 -34.77 3.91
C ASP A 393 22.29 -33.68 3.72
N PRO A 394 22.46 -32.76 4.68
CA PRO A 394 23.49 -31.72 4.61
C PRO A 394 24.91 -32.31 4.54
N GLU A 395 25.73 -31.78 3.64
CA GLU A 395 27.12 -32.21 3.45
C GLU A 395 28.03 -31.57 4.51
N SER A 396 28.91 -32.35 5.15
CA SER A 396 29.95 -31.78 6.02
C SER A 396 31.02 -31.10 5.16
N VAL A 397 31.40 -29.88 5.55
CA VAL A 397 32.50 -29.13 4.91
C VAL A 397 33.51 -28.66 5.96
N ASP A 398 34.69 -28.24 5.52
CA ASP A 398 35.78 -27.85 6.42
C ASP A 398 35.38 -26.74 7.41
N GLY A 399 36.05 -26.70 8.56
CA GLY A 399 35.84 -25.66 9.57
C GLY A 399 34.60 -25.85 10.43
N GLY A 400 34.07 -27.07 10.55
CA GLY A 400 32.92 -27.37 11.41
C GLY A 400 31.59 -26.83 10.87
N LYS A 401 31.47 -26.76 9.55
CA LYS A 401 30.29 -26.25 8.84
C LYS A 401 29.58 -27.36 8.08
N ARG A 402 28.33 -27.11 7.70
CA ARG A 402 27.54 -27.96 6.81
C ARG A 402 26.99 -27.15 5.65
N ARG A 403 26.85 -27.79 4.49
CA ARG A 403 26.25 -27.23 3.29
C ARG A 403 24.90 -27.89 3.01
N PHE A 404 23.88 -27.06 2.86
CA PHE A 404 22.50 -27.46 2.63
C PHE A 404 22.12 -27.16 1.18
N SER A 405 21.55 -28.14 0.48
CA SER A 405 21.14 -28.01 -0.92
C SER A 405 19.63 -27.92 -1.03
N PHE A 406 19.12 -27.05 -1.89
CA PHE A 406 17.69 -26.83 -2.09
C PHE A 406 17.36 -26.66 -3.57
N THR A 407 16.15 -27.07 -3.96
CA THR A 407 15.59 -26.81 -5.28
C THR A 407 14.15 -26.29 -5.17
N GLN A 408 13.91 -25.11 -5.75
CA GLN A 408 12.58 -24.57 -6.03
C GLN A 408 12.30 -24.70 -7.53
N LYS A 409 11.47 -25.69 -7.89
CA LYS A 409 11.17 -26.02 -9.29
C LYS A 409 10.12 -25.09 -9.89
N VAL A 410 9.18 -24.62 -9.08
CA VAL A 410 8.12 -23.72 -9.53
C VAL A 410 8.72 -22.30 -9.58
N PRO A 411 8.66 -21.59 -10.71
CA PRO A 411 9.19 -20.23 -10.78
C PRO A 411 8.48 -19.29 -9.81
N ILE A 412 9.26 -18.54 -9.02
CA ILE A 412 8.76 -17.59 -8.03
C ILE A 412 9.35 -16.20 -8.26
N PRO A 413 8.63 -15.13 -7.90
CA PRO A 413 9.21 -13.79 -7.81
C PRO A 413 10.27 -13.68 -6.71
N SER A 414 11.21 -12.74 -6.87
CA SER A 414 12.35 -12.54 -5.96
C SER A 414 11.95 -12.32 -4.50
N TYR A 415 10.82 -11.65 -4.26
CA TYR A 415 10.34 -11.33 -2.92
C TYR A 415 9.94 -12.56 -2.08
N LEU A 416 9.76 -13.72 -2.72
CA LEU A 416 9.43 -15.00 -2.06
C LEU A 416 10.67 -15.85 -1.75
N LEU A 417 11.88 -15.39 -2.09
CA LEU A 417 13.10 -16.02 -1.63
C LEU A 417 13.21 -15.83 -0.11
N ALA A 418 13.37 -16.93 0.63
CA ALA A 418 13.58 -16.89 2.05
C ALA A 418 14.70 -17.84 2.49
N ILE A 419 15.45 -17.40 3.50
CA ILE A 419 16.47 -18.18 4.21
C ILE A 419 16.19 -18.03 5.70
N ALA A 420 16.22 -19.15 6.43
CA ALA A 420 16.33 -19.16 7.88
C ALA A 420 17.48 -20.09 8.30
N CYS A 421 18.24 -19.70 9.31
CA CYS A 421 19.31 -20.52 9.87
C CYS A 421 19.33 -20.37 11.39
N GLY A 422 19.27 -21.48 12.11
CA GLY A 422 19.28 -21.47 13.57
C GLY A 422 19.32 -22.87 14.16
N ASN A 423 19.19 -22.97 15.48
CA ASN A 423 18.98 -24.25 16.16
C ASN A 423 17.53 -24.71 15.93
N LEU A 424 17.26 -25.29 14.76
CA LEU A 424 15.91 -25.63 14.31
C LEU A 424 15.67 -27.13 14.32
N VAL A 425 14.52 -27.51 14.85
CA VAL A 425 13.97 -28.88 14.83
C VAL A 425 12.57 -28.87 14.23
N SER A 426 12.08 -30.04 13.82
CA SER A 426 10.76 -30.19 13.22
C SER A 426 9.87 -31.22 13.89
N GLU A 427 8.57 -31.04 13.74
CA GLU A 427 7.54 -32.02 14.07
C GLU A 427 6.51 -32.09 12.96
N LYS A 428 6.05 -33.31 12.65
CA LYS A 428 5.04 -33.54 11.62
C LYS A 428 3.66 -33.13 12.13
N ILE A 429 2.97 -32.27 11.38
CA ILE A 429 1.62 -31.76 11.70
C ILE A 429 0.56 -32.19 10.68
N GLY A 430 0.99 -32.79 9.56
CA GLY A 430 0.12 -33.22 8.48
C GLY A 430 0.76 -34.27 7.58
N ALA A 431 0.06 -34.71 6.55
CA ALA A 431 0.55 -35.68 5.56
C ALA A 431 1.76 -35.15 4.78
N ARG A 432 1.78 -33.85 4.49
CA ARG A 432 2.82 -33.15 3.71
C ARG A 432 3.33 -31.87 4.37
N SER A 433 3.13 -31.77 5.69
CA SER A 433 3.29 -30.53 6.45
C SER A 433 4.06 -30.81 7.74
N HIS A 434 5.14 -30.07 7.97
CA HIS A 434 5.87 -30.00 9.23
C HIS A 434 5.80 -28.60 9.81
N VAL A 435 5.97 -28.51 11.13
CA VAL A 435 6.32 -27.25 11.77
C VAL A 435 7.76 -27.30 12.22
N TRP A 436 8.47 -26.20 12.01
CA TRP A 436 9.84 -25.94 12.43
C TRP A 436 9.87 -24.84 13.47
N SER A 437 10.73 -24.99 14.48
CA SER A 437 11.01 -23.94 15.46
C SER A 437 12.29 -24.27 16.25
N GLU A 438 12.65 -23.39 17.19
CA GLU A 438 13.60 -23.73 18.24
C GLU A 438 13.05 -24.89 19.12
N PRO A 439 13.90 -25.78 19.66
CA PRO A 439 13.46 -26.96 20.40
C PRO A 439 12.50 -26.67 21.56
N GLU A 440 12.63 -25.51 22.19
CA GLU A 440 11.85 -25.09 23.34
C GLU A 440 10.37 -24.84 22.98
N ALA A 441 10.06 -24.48 21.74
CA ALA A 441 8.70 -24.16 21.30
C ALA A 441 8.02 -25.29 20.51
N ILE A 442 8.77 -26.28 20.01
CA ILE A 442 8.28 -27.21 18.98
C ILE A 442 6.96 -27.91 19.32
N LYS A 443 6.76 -28.30 20.58
CA LYS A 443 5.53 -28.98 21.02
C LYS A 443 4.32 -28.05 21.04
N ALA A 444 4.51 -26.79 21.45
CA ALA A 444 3.45 -25.79 21.39
C ALA A 444 3.09 -25.49 19.94
N CYS A 445 4.09 -25.35 19.06
CA CYS A 445 3.89 -25.14 17.64
C CYS A 445 3.12 -26.29 16.97
N ALA A 446 3.49 -27.55 17.26
CA ALA A 446 2.83 -28.71 16.68
C ALA A 446 1.36 -28.82 17.11
N PHE A 447 1.06 -28.49 18.37
CA PHE A 447 -0.31 -28.42 18.85
C PHE A 447 -1.10 -27.30 18.16
N GLU A 448 -0.54 -26.09 18.10
CA GLU A 448 -1.22 -24.91 17.57
C GLU A 448 -1.63 -25.10 16.10
N PHE A 449 -0.74 -25.67 15.30
CA PHE A 449 -0.91 -25.77 13.84
C PHE A 449 -1.35 -27.13 13.35
N SER A 450 -1.91 -27.97 14.22
CA SER A 450 -2.33 -29.33 13.86
C SER A 450 -3.51 -29.37 12.87
N ASP A 451 -4.14 -28.23 12.57
CA ASP A 451 -5.27 -28.12 11.63
C ASP A 451 -4.84 -27.67 10.21
N THR A 452 -3.54 -27.46 9.97
CA THR A 452 -2.95 -27.04 8.69
C THR A 452 -3.46 -27.86 7.49
N ASP A 453 -3.49 -29.19 7.61
CA ASP A 453 -3.95 -30.04 6.51
C ASP A 453 -5.45 -29.91 6.19
N LYS A 454 -6.26 -29.48 7.17
CA LYS A 454 -7.69 -29.20 6.95
C LYS A 454 -7.83 -27.94 6.11
N PHE A 455 -7.11 -26.88 6.45
CA PHE A 455 -7.06 -25.64 5.66
C PHE A 455 -6.59 -25.93 4.22
N MET A 456 -5.50 -26.69 4.07
CA MET A 456 -4.96 -27.11 2.77
C MET A 456 -6.00 -27.86 1.94
N SER A 457 -6.69 -28.84 2.54
CA SER A 457 -7.70 -29.65 1.85
C SER A 457 -8.90 -28.81 1.38
N ILE A 458 -9.26 -27.76 2.12
CA ILE A 458 -10.32 -26.83 1.71
C ILE A 458 -9.80 -25.92 0.59
N GLY A 459 -8.60 -25.36 0.74
CA GLY A 459 -7.94 -24.55 -0.30
C GLY A 459 -7.83 -25.28 -1.64
N GLU A 460 -7.42 -26.55 -1.63
CA GLU A 460 -7.32 -27.36 -2.85
C GLU A 460 -8.68 -27.56 -3.55
N LYS A 461 -9.76 -27.74 -2.79
CA LYS A 461 -11.12 -27.85 -3.35
C LYS A 461 -11.59 -26.53 -3.96
N LEU A 462 -11.26 -25.41 -3.31
CA LEU A 462 -11.70 -24.09 -3.74
C LEU A 462 -10.90 -23.59 -4.95
N PHE A 463 -9.57 -23.75 -4.94
CA PHE A 463 -8.66 -23.01 -5.83
C PHE A 463 -7.91 -23.91 -6.83
N GLY A 464 -7.87 -25.23 -6.60
CA GLY A 464 -7.18 -26.20 -7.46
C GLY A 464 -6.00 -26.88 -6.76
N GLU A 465 -5.31 -27.76 -7.45
CA GLU A 465 -4.21 -28.56 -6.90
C GLU A 465 -3.09 -27.71 -6.26
N TYR A 466 -2.54 -28.18 -5.14
CA TYR A 466 -1.36 -27.61 -4.51
C TYR A 466 -0.08 -28.16 -5.16
N VAL A 467 0.72 -27.29 -5.80
CA VAL A 467 1.82 -27.71 -6.69
C VAL A 467 3.24 -27.64 -6.09
N TRP A 468 3.36 -27.21 -4.83
CA TRP A 468 4.67 -26.89 -4.22
C TRP A 468 5.33 -28.07 -3.50
N GLY A 469 4.67 -29.23 -3.46
CA GLY A 469 5.13 -30.42 -2.77
C GLY A 469 4.78 -30.40 -1.28
N VAL A 470 5.61 -29.74 -0.48
CA VAL A 470 5.43 -29.62 0.98
C VAL A 470 4.83 -28.27 1.36
N TYR A 471 4.10 -28.24 2.48
CA TYR A 471 3.67 -27.00 3.12
C TYR A 471 4.17 -27.00 4.57
N ASP A 472 5.38 -26.52 4.78
CA ASP A 472 5.97 -26.41 6.11
C ASP A 472 5.72 -25.02 6.70
N LEU A 473 5.63 -24.95 8.03
CA LEU A 473 5.56 -23.73 8.82
C LEU A 473 6.87 -23.53 9.58
N LEU A 474 7.42 -22.32 9.62
CA LEU A 474 8.52 -21.94 10.50
C LEU A 474 8.03 -20.89 11.50
N VAL A 475 8.02 -21.26 12.78
CA VAL A 475 7.74 -20.30 13.86
C VAL A 475 9.03 -19.57 14.20
N LEU A 476 9.08 -18.29 13.83
CA LEU A 476 10.25 -17.44 14.01
C LEU A 476 10.42 -16.99 15.47
N PRO A 477 11.60 -16.44 15.82
CA PRO A 477 11.81 -15.79 17.11
C PRO A 477 10.85 -14.60 17.34
N PRO A 478 10.62 -14.19 18.61
CA PRO A 478 9.68 -13.12 18.95
C PRO A 478 9.98 -11.76 18.32
N SER A 479 11.20 -11.53 17.83
CA SER A 479 11.58 -10.31 17.13
C SER A 479 10.91 -10.14 15.76
N PHE A 480 10.33 -11.20 15.18
CA PHE A 480 9.69 -11.15 13.86
C PHE A 480 8.58 -10.08 13.80
N PRO A 481 8.67 -9.09 12.90
CA PRO A 481 7.83 -7.89 12.98
C PRO A 481 6.43 -8.05 12.36
N TYR A 482 6.16 -9.13 11.61
CA TYR A 482 4.91 -9.37 10.86
C TYR A 482 4.04 -10.49 11.46
N GLY A 483 2.90 -10.78 10.82
CA GLY A 483 2.02 -11.89 11.19
C GLY A 483 2.49 -13.23 10.60
N GLY A 484 2.63 -13.25 9.28
CA GLY A 484 3.21 -14.35 8.51
C GLY A 484 3.88 -13.84 7.24
N MET A 485 4.49 -14.74 6.49
CA MET A 485 5.01 -14.51 5.15
C MET A 485 4.89 -15.81 4.34
N GLU A 486 4.31 -15.70 3.15
CA GLU A 486 3.85 -16.79 2.29
C GLU A 486 4.96 -17.49 1.49
N ASN A 487 6.18 -17.50 2.03
CA ASN A 487 7.37 -18.14 1.46
C ASN A 487 7.04 -19.57 0.99
N PRO A 488 7.13 -19.87 -0.32
CA PRO A 488 6.73 -21.17 -0.88
C PRO A 488 7.46 -22.32 -0.20
N CYS A 489 6.75 -23.42 0.05
CA CYS A 489 7.23 -24.59 0.79
C CYS A 489 7.49 -24.38 2.30
N LEU A 490 7.70 -23.13 2.77
CA LEU A 490 8.13 -22.83 4.14
C LEU A 490 7.58 -21.49 4.62
N THR A 491 6.30 -21.44 4.95
CA THR A 491 5.65 -20.21 5.45
C THR A 491 6.26 -19.79 6.79
N PHE A 492 6.65 -18.52 6.90
CA PHE A 492 7.11 -17.97 8.18
C PHE A 492 5.90 -17.48 8.98
N VAL A 493 5.87 -17.76 10.27
CA VAL A 493 4.82 -17.29 11.18
C VAL A 493 5.39 -16.73 12.48
N THR A 494 4.68 -15.76 13.04
CA THR A 494 5.02 -15.15 14.33
C THR A 494 4.72 -16.09 15.51
N PRO A 495 5.52 -16.09 16.59
CA PRO A 495 5.20 -16.85 17.79
C PRO A 495 3.99 -16.28 18.53
N THR A 496 3.50 -15.07 18.18
CA THR A 496 2.27 -14.53 18.78
C THR A 496 1.01 -15.32 18.39
N LEU A 497 1.11 -16.26 17.44
CA LEU A 497 0.02 -17.19 17.10
C LEU A 497 -0.11 -18.36 18.09
N LEU A 498 0.90 -18.59 18.95
CA LEU A 498 0.90 -19.67 19.94
C LEU A 498 -0.01 -19.33 21.14
N ALA A 499 -1.31 -19.29 20.91
CA ALA A 499 -2.31 -19.00 21.93
C ALA A 499 -2.55 -20.18 22.89
N GLY A 500 -2.20 -21.41 22.47
CA GLY A 500 -2.40 -22.64 23.23
C GLY A 500 -3.79 -23.24 23.09
N ASP A 501 -4.61 -22.73 22.18
CA ASP A 501 -5.99 -23.15 21.92
C ASP A 501 -6.38 -23.08 20.43
N LYS A 502 -5.43 -22.75 19.54
CA LYS A 502 -5.59 -22.61 18.08
C LYS A 502 -6.42 -21.41 17.64
N SER A 503 -6.74 -20.50 18.56
CA SER A 503 -7.60 -19.33 18.30
C SER A 503 -7.05 -18.37 17.24
N LEU A 504 -5.75 -18.41 16.97
CA LEU A 504 -5.05 -17.55 16.00
C LEU A 504 -4.49 -18.34 14.80
N ALA A 505 -4.90 -19.59 14.63
CA ALA A 505 -4.44 -20.44 13.53
C ALA A 505 -5.03 -20.04 12.17
N ASP A 506 -6.01 -19.14 12.12
CA ASP A 506 -6.60 -18.60 10.89
C ASP A 506 -5.60 -17.81 10.04
N VAL A 507 -4.56 -17.23 10.65
CA VAL A 507 -3.42 -16.67 9.92
C VAL A 507 -2.78 -17.72 9.02
N VAL A 508 -2.71 -19.00 9.42
CA VAL A 508 -2.20 -20.07 8.55
C VAL A 508 -3.10 -20.26 7.32
N ALA A 509 -4.42 -20.09 7.42
CA ALA A 509 -5.32 -20.15 6.26
C ALA A 509 -5.08 -18.99 5.26
N HIS A 510 -4.66 -17.82 5.76
CA HIS A 510 -4.20 -16.71 4.92
C HIS A 510 -2.97 -17.14 4.10
N GLU A 511 -1.92 -17.57 4.80
CA GLU A 511 -0.65 -17.96 4.15
C GLU A 511 -0.81 -19.17 3.21
N ILE A 512 -1.70 -20.12 3.54
CA ILE A 512 -2.06 -21.23 2.64
C ILE A 512 -2.66 -20.69 1.35
N THR A 513 -3.57 -19.71 1.44
CA THR A 513 -4.27 -19.16 0.28
C THR A 513 -3.30 -18.46 -0.68
N HIS A 514 -2.23 -17.87 -0.16
CA HIS A 514 -1.17 -17.28 -0.99
C HIS A 514 -0.48 -18.26 -1.93
N SER A 515 -0.52 -19.56 -1.59
CA SER A 515 -0.01 -20.63 -2.46
C SER A 515 -0.66 -20.63 -3.84
N TRP A 516 -1.84 -20.04 -4.00
CA TRP A 516 -2.51 -19.78 -5.29
C TRP A 516 -2.48 -18.30 -5.68
N PHE A 517 -2.81 -17.39 -4.76
CA PHE A 517 -2.92 -15.96 -5.02
C PHE A 517 -1.75 -15.19 -4.41
N GLY A 518 -0.81 -14.77 -5.24
CA GLY A 518 0.48 -14.24 -4.82
C GLY A 518 1.63 -15.11 -5.31
N ASN A 519 1.63 -16.41 -4.98
CA ASN A 519 2.73 -17.29 -5.38
C ASN A 519 2.56 -17.82 -6.82
N LEU A 520 1.39 -18.37 -7.17
CA LEU A 520 1.10 -18.79 -8.56
C LEU A 520 0.58 -17.64 -9.41
N CYS A 521 -0.42 -16.91 -8.93
CA CYS A 521 -0.98 -15.73 -9.61
C CYS A 521 -0.40 -14.47 -8.96
N THR A 522 0.67 -13.92 -9.52
CA THR A 522 1.41 -12.81 -8.89
C THR A 522 1.07 -11.48 -9.53
N ASN A 523 0.86 -10.44 -8.73
CA ASN A 523 0.81 -9.06 -9.19
C ASN A 523 2.03 -8.70 -10.06
N ARG A 524 1.81 -8.00 -11.18
CA ARG A 524 2.90 -7.60 -12.09
C ARG A 524 3.82 -6.52 -11.51
N SER A 525 3.29 -5.69 -10.60
CA SER A 525 4.02 -4.65 -9.86
C SER A 525 3.34 -4.39 -8.52
N TRP A 526 4.02 -3.69 -7.61
CA TRP A 526 3.45 -3.32 -6.32
C TRP A 526 2.26 -2.34 -6.41
N GLU A 527 2.08 -1.67 -7.56
CA GLU A 527 0.87 -0.86 -7.83
C GLU A 527 -0.39 -1.74 -7.90
N CYS A 528 -0.28 -3.06 -8.09
CA CYS A 528 -1.41 -3.99 -8.13
C CYS A 528 -1.36 -5.03 -7.00
N PHE A 529 -0.75 -4.69 -5.86
CA PHE A 529 -0.56 -5.61 -4.72
C PHE A 529 -1.86 -6.24 -4.20
N TRP A 530 -2.99 -5.55 -4.37
CA TRP A 530 -4.31 -6.08 -4.02
C TRP A 530 -4.69 -7.39 -4.74
N LEU A 531 -4.10 -7.68 -5.90
CA LEU A 531 -4.34 -8.93 -6.62
C LEU A 531 -3.79 -10.14 -5.86
N ASN A 532 -2.77 -9.93 -5.03
CA ASN A 532 -2.34 -10.92 -4.06
C ASN A 532 -3.29 -10.82 -2.86
N GLU A 533 -3.24 -9.70 -2.14
CA GLU A 533 -3.82 -9.61 -0.79
C GLU A 533 -5.35 -9.62 -0.72
N GLY A 534 -6.01 -9.02 -1.70
CA GLY A 534 -7.47 -9.03 -1.80
C GLY A 534 -8.00 -10.43 -2.08
N PHE A 535 -7.35 -11.16 -2.99
CA PHE A 535 -7.69 -12.55 -3.28
C PHE A 535 -7.35 -13.46 -2.12
N THR A 536 -6.19 -13.29 -1.49
CA THR A 536 -5.80 -14.07 -0.31
C THR A 536 -6.78 -13.84 0.82
N LYS A 537 -7.12 -12.58 1.13
CA LYS A 537 -8.07 -12.29 2.20
C LYS A 537 -9.47 -12.82 1.90
N PHE A 538 -9.91 -12.77 0.64
CA PHE A 538 -11.15 -13.41 0.20
C PHE A 538 -11.10 -14.93 0.42
N GLY A 539 -10.03 -15.58 -0.03
CA GLY A 539 -9.87 -17.03 0.08
C GLY A 539 -9.72 -17.52 1.53
N GLU A 540 -9.01 -16.78 2.37
CA GLU A 540 -8.93 -17.00 3.81
C GLU A 540 -10.34 -17.03 4.43
N CYS A 541 -11.14 -15.97 4.22
CA CYS A 541 -12.50 -15.93 4.74
C CYS A 541 -13.39 -17.07 4.18
N ARG A 542 -13.16 -17.50 2.93
CA ARG A 542 -13.89 -18.64 2.34
C ARG A 542 -13.47 -19.98 2.94
N ILE A 543 -12.19 -20.16 3.28
CA ILE A 543 -11.72 -21.34 4.05
C ILE A 543 -12.39 -21.33 5.43
N MET A 544 -12.37 -20.18 6.12
CA MET A 544 -13.01 -20.05 7.44
C MET A 544 -14.52 -20.25 7.39
N GLN A 545 -15.19 -19.82 6.31
CA GLN A 545 -16.61 -20.12 6.06
C GLN A 545 -16.87 -21.64 5.98
N ASN A 546 -16.02 -22.37 5.26
CA ASN A 546 -16.16 -23.82 5.12
C ASN A 546 -15.91 -24.57 6.44
N MET A 547 -15.12 -23.99 7.34
CA MET A 547 -14.86 -24.56 8.66
C MET A 547 -15.93 -24.23 9.69
N ASN A 548 -16.37 -22.97 9.73
CA ASN A 548 -17.14 -22.44 10.87
C ASN A 548 -18.54 -21.91 10.46
N GLY A 549 -18.87 -21.94 9.17
CA GLY A 549 -20.16 -21.53 8.63
C GLY A 549 -20.24 -20.06 8.19
N LYS A 550 -21.35 -19.72 7.51
CA LYS A 550 -21.56 -18.39 6.89
C LYS A 550 -21.65 -17.24 7.90
N ASP A 551 -22.29 -17.47 9.04
CA ASP A 551 -22.43 -16.44 10.09
C ASP A 551 -21.07 -15.99 10.66
N TYR A 552 -20.09 -16.90 10.74
CA TYR A 552 -18.72 -16.59 11.13
C TYR A 552 -17.98 -15.76 10.06
N GLU A 553 -18.15 -16.10 8.78
CA GLU A 553 -17.60 -15.29 7.68
C GLU A 553 -18.20 -13.86 7.68
N GLN A 554 -19.49 -13.71 7.96
CA GLN A 554 -20.12 -12.40 8.11
C GLN A 554 -19.58 -11.62 9.33
N LEU A 555 -19.29 -12.30 10.44
CA LEU A 555 -18.61 -11.68 11.59
C LEU A 555 -17.21 -11.18 11.22
N LEU A 556 -16.40 -11.99 10.52
CA LEU A 556 -15.08 -11.56 10.05
C LEU A 556 -15.19 -10.33 9.13
N LEU A 557 -16.14 -10.35 8.19
CA LEU A 557 -16.39 -9.23 7.30
C LEU A 557 -16.80 -7.97 8.07
N ARG A 558 -17.60 -8.10 9.14
CA ARG A 558 -17.95 -6.97 10.03
C ARG A 558 -16.70 -6.32 10.63
N ASN A 559 -15.79 -7.13 11.18
CA ASN A 559 -14.55 -6.65 11.79
C ASN A 559 -13.65 -5.96 10.76
N LEU A 560 -13.53 -6.54 9.56
CA LEU A 560 -12.72 -5.97 8.47
C LEU A 560 -13.31 -4.64 7.96
N CYS A 561 -14.63 -4.52 7.87
CA CYS A 561 -15.30 -3.26 7.52
C CYS A 561 -14.98 -2.12 8.51
N ILE A 562 -14.86 -2.44 9.81
CA ILE A 562 -14.44 -1.47 10.82
C ILE A 562 -12.98 -1.07 10.59
N LYS A 563 -12.10 -2.07 10.44
CA LYS A 563 -10.67 -1.84 10.21
C LYS A 563 -10.37 -0.98 8.97
N LEU A 564 -11.06 -1.22 7.86
CA LEU A 564 -10.87 -0.42 6.64
C LEU A 564 -11.25 1.06 6.86
N LYS A 565 -12.29 1.33 7.65
CA LYS A 565 -12.68 2.72 7.99
C LYS A 565 -11.57 3.40 8.78
N GLU A 566 -10.97 2.70 9.74
CA GLU A 566 -9.83 3.24 10.50
C GLU A 566 -8.63 3.51 9.60
N ASP A 567 -8.25 2.55 8.75
CA ASP A 567 -7.09 2.68 7.86
C ASP A 567 -7.27 3.84 6.87
N VAL A 568 -8.45 3.95 6.25
CA VAL A 568 -8.79 5.07 5.37
C VAL A 568 -8.81 6.39 6.14
N SER A 569 -9.33 6.40 7.37
CA SER A 569 -9.32 7.61 8.20
C SER A 569 -7.91 8.02 8.62
N HIS A 570 -7.00 7.07 8.84
CA HIS A 570 -5.60 7.33 9.21
C HIS A 570 -4.84 8.05 8.08
N PHE A 571 -5.03 7.63 6.83
CA PHE A 571 -4.45 8.32 5.67
C PHE A 571 -5.22 9.58 5.26
N GLY A 572 -6.53 9.58 5.45
CA GLY A 572 -7.48 10.58 4.94
C GLY A 572 -8.10 10.16 3.60
N ASN A 573 -9.40 10.45 3.44
CA ASN A 573 -10.23 9.99 2.31
C ASN A 573 -9.70 10.31 0.91
N GLY A 574 -8.87 11.36 0.75
CA GLY A 574 -8.32 11.78 -0.55
C GLY A 574 -6.93 11.23 -0.87
N HIS A 575 -6.33 10.43 0.02
CA HIS A 575 -4.92 10.04 -0.08
C HIS A 575 -4.65 8.97 -1.15
N GLU A 576 -3.52 9.04 -1.85
CA GLU A 576 -3.15 8.12 -2.94
C GLU A 576 -3.15 6.65 -2.51
N PHE A 577 -2.60 6.36 -1.33
CA PHE A 577 -2.52 4.99 -0.78
C PHE A 577 -3.87 4.42 -0.31
N THR A 578 -4.97 5.17 -0.45
CA THR A 578 -6.32 4.61 -0.25
C THR A 578 -6.94 4.03 -1.53
N LYS A 579 -6.25 4.18 -2.67
CA LYS A 579 -6.61 3.51 -3.92
C LYS A 579 -6.26 2.04 -3.86
N LEU A 580 -6.99 1.24 -4.64
CA LEU A 580 -6.67 -0.17 -4.80
C LEU A 580 -5.43 -0.37 -5.69
N CYS A 581 -5.28 0.50 -6.71
CA CYS A 581 -4.10 0.61 -7.55
C CYS A 581 -3.40 1.98 -7.39
N PRO A 582 -2.57 2.17 -6.33
CA PRO A 582 -1.84 3.41 -6.11
C PRO A 582 -0.73 3.61 -7.15
N ARG A 583 -0.24 4.86 -7.27
CA ARG A 583 0.94 5.18 -8.09
C ARG A 583 2.21 5.21 -7.24
N LEU A 584 3.24 4.45 -7.64
CA LEU A 584 4.50 4.28 -6.87
C LEU A 584 5.83 4.74 -7.52
N PRO A 585 5.88 5.62 -8.54
CA PRO A 585 7.16 6.05 -9.11
C PRO A 585 8.02 6.81 -8.09
N GLY A 586 9.20 6.27 -7.76
CA GLY A 586 10.13 6.84 -6.79
C GLY A 586 9.64 6.77 -5.33
N VAL A 587 8.60 5.99 -5.06
CA VAL A 587 8.05 5.73 -3.73
C VAL A 587 8.61 4.40 -3.23
N ASP A 588 9.00 4.34 -1.96
CA ASP A 588 9.30 3.06 -1.31
C ASP A 588 7.99 2.28 -1.14
N PRO A 589 7.84 1.06 -1.71
CA PRO A 589 6.61 0.29 -1.58
C PRO A 589 6.16 0.09 -0.12
N ASP A 590 7.10 0.03 0.83
CA ASP A 590 6.80 -0.10 2.27
C ASP A 590 5.96 1.09 2.79
N ASP A 591 6.07 2.29 2.19
CA ASP A 591 5.26 3.46 2.56
C ASP A 591 3.78 3.32 2.14
N ALA A 592 3.49 2.48 1.15
CA ALA A 592 2.14 2.25 0.64
C ALA A 592 1.42 1.08 1.33
N PHE A 593 2.16 0.23 2.06
CA PHE A 593 1.62 -0.94 2.73
C PHE A 593 0.67 -0.55 3.88
N SER A 594 -0.51 -1.16 3.86
CA SER A 594 -1.60 -0.92 4.81
C SER A 594 -2.63 -2.05 4.75
N GLY A 595 -3.68 -2.03 5.58
CA GLY A 595 -4.80 -2.97 5.46
C GLY A 595 -5.72 -2.71 4.26
N ILE A 596 -5.50 -1.62 3.51
CA ILE A 596 -6.35 -1.22 2.38
C ILE A 596 -6.33 -2.24 1.22
N PRO A 597 -5.17 -2.66 0.64
CA PRO A 597 -5.16 -3.64 -0.45
C PRO A 597 -5.82 -4.97 -0.07
N TYR A 598 -5.69 -5.41 1.19
CA TYR A 598 -6.34 -6.60 1.73
C TYR A 598 -7.87 -6.45 1.72
N VAL A 599 -8.39 -5.46 2.46
CA VAL A 599 -9.83 -5.39 2.74
C VAL A 599 -10.60 -4.79 1.56
N LYS A 600 -10.08 -3.73 0.94
CA LYS A 600 -10.73 -3.11 -0.22
C LYS A 600 -10.68 -4.05 -1.44
N GLY A 601 -9.61 -4.83 -1.58
CA GLY A 601 -9.50 -5.89 -2.58
C GLY A 601 -10.50 -7.01 -2.36
N GLN A 602 -10.62 -7.52 -1.13
CA GLN A 602 -11.64 -8.50 -0.77
C GLN A 602 -13.06 -7.99 -1.05
N MET A 603 -13.37 -6.74 -0.68
CA MET A 603 -14.69 -6.13 -0.93
C MET A 603 -15.03 -6.04 -2.41
N MET A 604 -14.03 -5.78 -3.26
CA MET A 604 -14.22 -5.81 -4.70
C MET A 604 -14.60 -7.23 -5.15
N LEU A 605 -13.92 -8.26 -4.66
CA LEU A 605 -14.24 -9.64 -5.01
C LEU A 605 -15.61 -10.09 -4.49
N LEU A 606 -16.01 -9.67 -3.28
CA LEU A 606 -17.36 -9.89 -2.75
C LEU A 606 -18.44 -9.18 -3.58
N HIS A 607 -18.17 -7.95 -4.03
CA HIS A 607 -19.06 -7.24 -4.93
C HIS A 607 -19.25 -8.01 -6.24
N LEU A 608 -18.15 -8.49 -6.84
CA LEU A 608 -18.19 -9.29 -8.06
C LEU A 608 -18.89 -10.65 -7.85
N GLU A 609 -18.64 -11.32 -6.73
CA GLU A 609 -19.37 -12.55 -6.34
C GLU A 609 -20.87 -12.30 -6.26
N GLY A 610 -21.29 -11.19 -5.65
CA GLY A 610 -22.70 -10.80 -5.55
C GLY A 610 -23.40 -10.62 -6.90
N LEU A 611 -22.67 -10.27 -7.95
CA LEU A 611 -23.23 -10.11 -9.31
C LEU A 611 -23.42 -11.44 -10.04
N VAL A 612 -22.58 -12.44 -9.77
CA VAL A 612 -22.54 -13.69 -10.53
C VAL A 612 -23.06 -14.90 -9.75
N GLY A 613 -23.13 -14.81 -8.43
CA GLY A 613 -23.44 -15.88 -7.49
C GLY A 613 -22.20 -16.69 -7.07
N GLN A 614 -22.22 -17.16 -5.82
CA GLN A 614 -21.10 -17.86 -5.17
C GLN A 614 -20.55 -19.04 -5.99
N ASP A 615 -21.38 -20.01 -6.38
CA ASP A 615 -20.90 -21.23 -7.06
C ASP A 615 -20.18 -20.93 -8.38
N ARG A 616 -20.70 -19.95 -9.13
CA ARG A 616 -20.10 -19.49 -10.39
C ARG A 616 -18.80 -18.73 -10.13
N PHE A 617 -18.73 -17.95 -9.05
CA PHE A 617 -17.52 -17.26 -8.65
C PHE A 617 -16.42 -18.23 -8.19
N GLU A 618 -16.76 -19.27 -7.43
CA GLU A 618 -15.79 -20.32 -7.04
C GLU A 618 -15.25 -21.07 -8.27
N ALA A 619 -16.09 -21.34 -9.28
CA ALA A 619 -15.62 -21.86 -10.56
C ALA A 619 -14.68 -20.89 -11.28
N TYR A 620 -14.97 -19.59 -11.23
CA TYR A 620 -14.08 -18.55 -11.73
C TYR A 620 -12.73 -18.53 -11.00
N LEU A 621 -12.69 -18.70 -9.68
CA LEU A 621 -11.42 -18.72 -8.93
C LEU A 621 -10.48 -19.83 -9.42
N ARG A 622 -10.99 -21.05 -9.65
CA ARG A 622 -10.20 -22.14 -10.26
C ARG A 622 -9.75 -21.80 -11.69
N ALA A 623 -10.62 -21.18 -12.47
CA ALA A 623 -10.28 -20.74 -13.82
C ALA A 623 -9.23 -19.61 -13.83
N HIS A 624 -9.29 -18.71 -12.85
CA HIS A 624 -8.34 -17.62 -12.64
C HIS A 624 -6.96 -18.18 -12.31
N VAL A 625 -6.88 -19.08 -11.34
CA VAL A 625 -5.63 -19.79 -11.00
C VAL A 625 -5.05 -20.46 -12.24
N LYS A 626 -5.86 -21.23 -12.96
CA LYS A 626 -5.42 -21.92 -14.19
C LYS A 626 -4.93 -20.94 -15.28
N ARG A 627 -5.56 -19.77 -15.41
CA ARG A 627 -5.25 -18.78 -16.45
C ARG A 627 -3.93 -18.06 -16.21
N PHE A 628 -3.61 -17.78 -14.94
CA PHE A 628 -2.50 -16.91 -14.55
C PHE A 628 -1.34 -17.65 -13.86
N THR A 629 -1.48 -18.95 -13.58
CA THR A 629 -0.36 -19.79 -13.15
C THR A 629 0.80 -19.70 -14.14
N GLY A 630 2.01 -19.49 -13.61
CA GLY A 630 3.24 -19.36 -14.41
C GLY A 630 3.49 -17.97 -14.98
N GLY A 631 2.64 -16.99 -14.71
CA GLY A 631 2.81 -15.60 -15.12
C GLY A 631 2.51 -14.60 -14.02
N CYS A 632 2.48 -13.33 -14.41
CA CYS A 632 2.09 -12.20 -13.56
C CYS A 632 0.95 -11.44 -14.24
N LEU A 633 0.10 -10.79 -13.47
CA LEU A 633 -1.08 -10.08 -13.95
C LEU A 633 -1.21 -8.67 -13.35
N ASP A 634 -1.77 -7.74 -14.11
CA ASP A 634 -2.18 -6.43 -13.63
C ASP A 634 -3.72 -6.31 -13.50
N GLU A 635 -4.21 -5.14 -13.11
CA GLU A 635 -5.64 -4.87 -12.96
C GLU A 635 -6.43 -5.01 -14.28
N LYS A 636 -5.76 -4.79 -15.43
CA LYS A 636 -6.37 -4.89 -16.76
C LYS A 636 -6.48 -6.33 -17.20
N ASP A 637 -5.45 -7.13 -16.93
CA ASP A 637 -5.43 -8.57 -17.15
C ASP A 637 -6.59 -9.22 -16.36
N PHE A 638 -6.71 -8.89 -15.07
CA PHE A 638 -7.79 -9.37 -14.20
C PHE A 638 -9.17 -8.97 -14.74
N LYS A 639 -9.40 -7.68 -14.99
CA LYS A 639 -10.67 -7.16 -15.51
C LYS A 639 -11.06 -7.85 -16.82
N SER A 640 -10.12 -7.97 -17.75
CA SER A 640 -10.38 -8.54 -19.07
C SER A 640 -10.80 -10.00 -18.95
N PHE A 641 -10.09 -10.79 -18.15
CA PHE A 641 -10.43 -12.20 -17.95
C PHE A 641 -11.78 -12.38 -17.22
N PHE A 642 -12.08 -11.54 -16.22
CA PHE A 642 -13.38 -11.58 -15.54
C PHE A 642 -14.54 -11.31 -16.51
N LEU A 643 -14.44 -10.27 -17.33
CA LEU A 643 -15.47 -9.93 -18.32
C LEU A 643 -15.59 -10.99 -19.43
N GLU A 644 -14.48 -11.61 -19.85
CA GLU A 644 -14.49 -12.73 -20.80
C GLU A 644 -15.22 -13.94 -20.21
N HIS A 645 -14.87 -14.34 -18.98
CA HIS A 645 -15.46 -15.49 -18.30
C HIS A 645 -16.97 -15.33 -18.08
N PHE A 646 -17.42 -14.10 -17.81
CA PHE A 646 -18.82 -13.76 -17.55
C PHE A 646 -19.46 -12.94 -18.68
N ALA A 647 -19.04 -13.10 -19.93
CA ALA A 647 -19.54 -12.32 -21.06
C ALA A 647 -21.07 -12.38 -21.25
N GLY A 648 -21.70 -13.47 -20.78
CA GLY A 648 -23.16 -13.68 -20.79
C GLY A 648 -23.92 -13.05 -19.61
N GLU A 649 -23.23 -12.50 -18.61
CA GLU A 649 -23.85 -11.86 -17.45
C GLU A 649 -24.01 -10.34 -17.71
N PRO A 650 -25.23 -9.80 -17.87
CA PRO A 650 -25.39 -8.36 -18.13
C PRO A 650 -24.86 -7.50 -16.97
N ALA A 651 -25.04 -7.95 -15.73
CA ALA A 651 -24.71 -7.18 -14.52
C ALA A 651 -23.21 -6.82 -14.40
N VAL A 652 -22.30 -7.62 -14.98
CA VAL A 652 -20.86 -7.33 -14.90
C VAL A 652 -20.43 -6.17 -15.80
N LYS A 653 -21.26 -5.77 -16.77
CA LYS A 653 -20.96 -4.67 -17.71
C LYS A 653 -21.04 -3.29 -17.05
N ASP A 654 -21.85 -3.17 -16.00
CA ASP A 654 -22.13 -1.91 -15.32
C ASP A 654 -21.17 -1.64 -14.14
N VAL A 655 -20.21 -2.54 -13.89
CA VAL A 655 -19.20 -2.35 -12.84
C VAL A 655 -18.33 -1.12 -13.17
N ASP A 656 -18.29 -0.16 -12.24
CA ASP A 656 -17.39 0.99 -12.32
C ASP A 656 -15.97 0.61 -11.89
N TRP A 657 -15.26 -0.07 -12.79
CA TRP A 657 -13.87 -0.49 -12.61
C TRP A 657 -12.92 0.66 -12.26
N ASN A 658 -13.17 1.87 -12.79
CA ASN A 658 -12.27 3.00 -12.56
C ASN A 658 -12.38 3.49 -11.12
N THR A 659 -13.59 3.55 -10.56
CA THR A 659 -13.77 3.92 -9.15
C THR A 659 -13.19 2.84 -8.23
N TRP A 660 -13.38 1.56 -8.54
CA TRP A 660 -12.78 0.48 -7.75
C TRP A 660 -11.24 0.52 -7.75
N PHE A 661 -10.61 0.62 -8.92
CA PHE A 661 -9.15 0.61 -9.04
C PHE A 661 -8.50 1.90 -8.55
N TYR A 662 -9.05 3.06 -8.96
CA TYR A 662 -8.35 4.34 -8.84
C TYR A 662 -9.07 5.36 -7.95
N GLY A 663 -10.23 5.03 -7.39
CA GLY A 663 -10.95 5.87 -6.43
C GLY A 663 -10.32 5.82 -5.04
N CYS A 664 -10.10 6.99 -4.44
CA CYS A 664 -9.65 7.12 -3.06
C CYS A 664 -10.80 6.87 -2.06
N GLY A 665 -10.46 6.60 -0.81
CA GLY A 665 -11.41 6.45 0.28
C GLY A 665 -12.10 5.09 0.31
N LEU A 666 -13.24 5.03 0.99
CA LEU A 666 -14.02 3.81 1.17
C LEU A 666 -14.68 3.35 -0.15
N PRO A 667 -14.68 2.04 -0.45
CA PRO A 667 -15.53 1.48 -1.50
C PRO A 667 -17.01 1.48 -1.07
N PRO A 668 -17.94 1.12 -1.98
CA PRO A 668 -19.27 0.67 -1.56
C PRO A 668 -19.13 -0.44 -0.50
N MET A 669 -19.64 -0.18 0.71
CA MET A 669 -19.51 -1.11 1.82
C MET A 669 -20.56 -2.23 1.70
N PRO A 670 -20.18 -3.50 1.91
CA PRO A 670 -21.15 -4.60 1.86
C PRO A 670 -22.13 -4.49 3.03
N GLU A 671 -23.36 -4.96 2.81
CA GLU A 671 -24.29 -5.24 3.91
C GLU A 671 -23.78 -6.46 4.67
N VAL A 672 -23.70 -6.34 5.99
CA VAL A 672 -23.22 -7.41 6.86
C VAL A 672 -24.32 -7.76 7.85
N ASP A 673 -24.86 -8.97 7.73
CA ASP A 673 -25.82 -9.54 8.67
C ASP A 673 -25.20 -10.73 9.39
N SER A 674 -24.80 -10.52 10.65
CA SER A 674 -24.24 -11.56 11.50
C SER A 674 -25.00 -11.59 12.82
N ARG A 675 -25.52 -12.76 13.18
CA ARG A 675 -26.14 -13.00 14.49
C ARG A 675 -25.07 -12.91 15.58
N MET A 676 -23.88 -13.48 15.34
CA MET A 676 -22.73 -13.39 16.26
C MET A 676 -22.35 -11.94 16.56
N ALA A 677 -22.34 -11.06 15.56
CA ALA A 677 -22.06 -9.64 15.79
C ALA A 677 -23.16 -8.94 16.63
N LYS A 678 -24.43 -9.31 16.42
CA LYS A 678 -25.55 -8.79 17.23
C LYS A 678 -25.46 -9.25 18.69
N GLU A 679 -25.05 -10.48 18.95
CA GLU A 679 -24.78 -11.00 20.30
C GLU A 679 -23.70 -10.17 21.01
N VAL A 680 -22.63 -9.82 20.29
CA VAL A 680 -21.57 -8.93 20.80
C VAL A 680 -22.12 -7.54 21.10
N ASP A 681 -22.86 -6.93 20.18
CA ASP A 681 -23.42 -5.58 20.37
C ASP A 681 -24.37 -5.55 21.59
N LEU A 682 -25.16 -6.62 21.83
CA LEU A 682 -26.04 -6.75 23.00
C LEU A 682 -25.25 -6.85 24.31
N LEU A 683 -24.24 -7.73 24.38
CA LEU A 683 -23.41 -7.87 25.58
C LEU A 683 -22.66 -6.57 25.88
N CYS A 684 -22.08 -5.93 24.86
CA CYS A 684 -21.41 -4.65 25.01
C CYS A 684 -22.34 -3.59 25.61
N ALA A 685 -23.58 -3.50 25.13
CA ALA A 685 -24.57 -2.57 25.67
C ALA A 685 -24.92 -2.89 27.14
N SER A 686 -25.03 -4.16 27.52
CA SER A 686 -25.27 -4.56 28.91
C SER A 686 -24.09 -4.23 29.82
N LEU A 687 -22.84 -4.48 29.39
CA LEU A 687 -21.64 -4.17 30.17
C LEU A 687 -21.51 -2.65 30.39
N LEU A 688 -21.71 -1.85 29.35
CA LEU A 688 -21.75 -0.39 29.45
C LEU A 688 -22.97 0.12 30.24
N GLY A 689 -24.07 -0.62 30.26
CA GLY A 689 -25.27 -0.36 31.08
C GLY A 689 -25.14 -0.82 32.54
N GLY A 690 -23.97 -1.32 32.92
CA GLY A 690 -23.62 -1.58 34.30
C GLY A 690 -23.72 -3.02 34.77
N TYR A 691 -23.64 -3.97 33.84
CA TYR A 691 -23.49 -5.39 34.14
C TYR A 691 -22.01 -5.76 34.37
N ASP A 692 -21.76 -6.60 35.39
CA ASP A 692 -20.40 -7.02 35.79
C ASP A 692 -19.87 -8.24 35.02
N GLY A 693 -20.69 -8.85 34.16
CA GLY A 693 -20.30 -10.02 33.38
C GLY A 693 -20.35 -11.34 34.13
N ALA A 694 -20.42 -12.43 33.37
CA ALA A 694 -20.35 -13.82 33.82
C ALA A 694 -19.60 -14.65 32.78
N ALA A 695 -18.89 -15.69 33.22
CA ALA A 695 -18.10 -16.54 32.33
C ALA A 695 -18.94 -17.16 31.18
N GLU A 696 -20.25 -17.37 31.43
CA GLU A 696 -21.22 -17.88 30.48
C GLU A 696 -21.47 -16.94 29.29
N ASP A 697 -21.27 -15.63 29.43
CA ASP A 697 -21.64 -14.65 28.39
C ASP A 697 -20.84 -14.85 27.10
N ILE A 698 -19.56 -15.22 27.23
CA ILE A 698 -18.65 -15.47 26.11
C ILE A 698 -18.38 -16.96 25.88
N LYS A 699 -19.10 -17.84 26.57
CA LYS A 699 -18.87 -19.28 26.47
C LYS A 699 -19.20 -19.78 25.06
N GLY A 700 -18.20 -20.38 24.42
CA GLY A 700 -18.34 -20.91 23.05
C GLY A 700 -18.25 -19.84 21.96
N TRP A 701 -17.93 -18.59 22.32
CA TRP A 701 -17.63 -17.57 21.34
C TRP A 701 -16.35 -17.89 20.57
N PHE A 702 -16.34 -17.50 19.30
CA PHE A 702 -15.10 -17.42 18.56
C PHE A 702 -14.25 -16.24 19.05
N PRO A 703 -12.91 -16.30 18.89
CA PRO A 703 -12.02 -15.19 19.22
C PRO A 703 -12.46 -13.86 18.58
N ALA A 704 -12.89 -13.90 17.32
CA ALA A 704 -13.37 -12.73 16.58
C ALA A 704 -14.57 -12.01 17.24
N GLN A 705 -15.43 -12.72 17.98
CA GLN A 705 -16.53 -12.10 18.74
C GLN A 705 -15.99 -11.33 19.95
N THR A 706 -15.05 -11.95 20.67
CA THR A 706 -14.41 -11.34 21.84
C THR A 706 -13.51 -10.16 21.45
N GLU A 707 -12.82 -10.26 20.31
CA GLU A 707 -12.10 -9.13 19.71
C GLU A 707 -13.05 -7.97 19.41
N LEU A 708 -14.18 -8.23 18.74
CA LEU A 708 -15.17 -7.21 18.44
C LEU A 708 -15.73 -6.57 19.72
N LEU A 709 -15.98 -7.36 20.78
CA LEU A 709 -16.43 -6.84 22.07
C LEU A 709 -15.42 -5.85 22.65
N LEU A 710 -14.15 -6.23 22.70
CA LEU A 710 -13.09 -5.36 23.23
C LEU A 710 -12.88 -4.12 22.37
N ASP A 711 -12.93 -4.25 21.03
CA ASP A 711 -12.83 -3.12 20.12
C ASP A 711 -13.98 -2.11 20.34
N ARG A 712 -15.22 -2.58 20.55
CA ARG A 712 -16.37 -1.72 20.89
C ARG A 712 -16.18 -0.96 22.21
N LEU A 713 -15.67 -1.64 23.24
CA LEU A 713 -15.40 -1.02 24.53
C LEU A 713 -14.29 0.05 24.41
N ILE A 714 -13.24 -0.24 23.62
CA ILE A 714 -12.17 0.72 23.33
C ILE A 714 -12.70 1.94 22.58
N ASP A 715 -13.54 1.73 21.55
CA ASP A 715 -14.14 2.80 20.75
C ASP A 715 -15.02 3.71 21.60
N HIS A 716 -15.85 3.12 22.46
CA HIS A 716 -16.65 3.88 23.42
C HIS A 716 -15.75 4.75 24.32
N ALA A 717 -14.70 4.15 24.90
CA ALA A 717 -13.76 4.84 25.77
C ALA A 717 -12.96 5.96 25.04
N ARG A 718 -12.63 5.80 23.76
CA ARG A 718 -11.86 6.81 22.99
C ARG A 718 -12.71 7.96 22.45
N GLY A 719 -13.95 7.70 22.06
CA GLY A 719 -14.71 8.62 21.21
C GLY A 719 -16.03 9.11 21.78
N GLN A 720 -16.60 8.43 22.78
CA GLN A 720 -17.98 8.67 23.20
C GLN A 720 -18.13 8.88 24.70
N ALA A 721 -17.22 8.33 25.51
CA ALA A 721 -17.32 8.37 26.95
C ALA A 721 -16.96 9.76 27.54
N SER A 722 -17.85 10.25 28.40
CA SER A 722 -17.57 11.28 29.39
C SER A 722 -16.52 10.81 30.40
N LYS A 723 -16.03 11.73 31.24
CA LYS A 723 -15.07 11.36 32.29
C LYS A 723 -15.68 10.39 33.30
N GLU A 724 -16.96 10.56 33.58
CA GLU A 724 -17.73 9.72 34.48
C GLU A 724 -17.93 8.32 33.90
N GLU A 725 -18.28 8.20 32.61
CA GLU A 725 -18.38 6.90 31.93
C GLU A 725 -17.03 6.18 31.85
N LEU A 726 -15.93 6.91 31.60
CA LEU A 726 -14.57 6.34 31.65
C LEU A 726 -14.21 5.80 33.03
N GLU A 727 -14.60 6.52 34.09
CA GLU A 727 -14.41 6.06 35.47
C GLU A 727 -15.23 4.80 35.74
N GLU A 728 -16.47 4.75 35.26
CA GLU A 728 -17.32 3.58 35.41
C GLU A 728 -16.73 2.35 34.72
N VAL A 729 -16.33 2.47 33.44
CA VAL A 729 -15.65 1.39 32.72
C VAL A 729 -14.38 0.95 33.46
N ARG A 730 -13.55 1.92 33.91
CA ARG A 730 -12.34 1.64 34.68
C ARG A 730 -12.63 0.85 35.94
N SER A 731 -13.67 1.22 36.69
CA SER A 731 -14.05 0.55 37.94
C SER A 731 -14.48 -0.91 37.73
N ARG A 732 -14.97 -1.24 36.53
CA ARG A 732 -15.46 -2.57 36.15
C ARG A 732 -14.41 -3.48 35.52
N LEU A 733 -13.22 -2.98 35.20
CA LEU A 733 -12.16 -3.81 34.61
C LEU A 733 -11.81 -5.03 35.48
N ASN A 734 -11.83 -4.89 36.81
CA ASN A 734 -11.58 -6.03 37.70
C ASN A 734 -12.75 -7.03 37.74
N PRO A 735 -14.01 -6.60 37.94
CA PRO A 735 -15.18 -7.47 37.76
C PRO A 735 -15.19 -8.22 36.41
N TRP A 736 -14.98 -7.52 35.30
CA TRP A 736 -14.92 -8.15 33.98
C TRP A 736 -13.76 -9.14 33.85
N ASN A 737 -12.60 -8.84 34.45
CA ASN A 737 -11.50 -9.79 34.50
C ASN A 737 -11.82 -11.01 35.36
N GLU A 738 -12.55 -10.85 36.46
CA GLU A 738 -13.00 -11.99 37.28
C GLU A 738 -13.95 -12.90 36.48
N ALA A 739 -14.84 -12.32 35.67
CA ALA A 739 -15.76 -13.06 34.81
C ALA A 739 -15.06 -13.72 33.61
N TYR A 740 -14.21 -12.99 32.88
CA TYR A 740 -13.71 -13.38 31.55
C TYR A 740 -12.24 -13.81 31.52
N LYS A 741 -11.49 -13.59 32.60
CA LYS A 741 -10.07 -13.97 32.73
C LYS A 741 -9.14 -13.35 31.69
N PHE A 742 -9.41 -12.11 31.27
CA PHE A 742 -8.62 -11.43 30.23
C PHE A 742 -7.16 -11.15 30.63
N ASP A 743 -6.85 -10.96 31.91
CA ASP A 743 -5.47 -10.82 32.38
C ASP A 743 -4.66 -12.12 32.23
N GLN A 744 -5.32 -13.28 32.13
CA GLN A 744 -4.68 -14.59 32.00
C GLN A 744 -4.66 -15.12 30.56
N THR A 745 -5.24 -14.39 29.60
CA THR A 745 -5.30 -14.86 28.21
C THR A 745 -3.92 -14.93 27.57
N LYS A 746 -3.66 -16.05 26.87
CA LYS A 746 -2.45 -16.24 26.04
C LYS A 746 -2.66 -15.81 24.59
N ASN A 747 -3.92 -15.62 24.18
CA ASN A 747 -4.24 -15.08 22.87
C ASN A 747 -3.74 -13.62 22.79
N SER A 748 -2.79 -13.38 21.89
CA SER A 748 -2.14 -12.08 21.75
C SER A 748 -3.09 -10.97 21.28
N GLU A 749 -4.08 -11.28 20.44
CA GLU A 749 -5.08 -10.32 19.96
C GLU A 749 -6.01 -9.86 21.08
N LEU A 750 -6.43 -10.78 21.95
CA LEU A 750 -7.28 -10.49 23.11
C LEU A 750 -6.49 -9.77 24.20
N ARG A 751 -5.28 -10.24 24.54
CA ARG A 751 -4.40 -9.61 25.53
C ARG A 751 -4.09 -8.17 25.15
N PHE A 752 -3.77 -7.92 23.88
CA PHE A 752 -3.49 -6.58 23.37
C PHE A 752 -4.68 -5.65 23.57
N ARG A 753 -5.88 -6.03 23.09
CA ARG A 753 -7.08 -5.18 23.18
C ARG A 753 -7.48 -4.93 24.63
N TRP A 754 -7.41 -5.95 25.47
CA TRP A 754 -7.68 -5.82 26.90
C TRP A 754 -6.75 -4.80 27.58
N LEU A 755 -5.44 -4.89 27.33
CA LEU A 755 -4.46 -3.95 27.87
C LEU A 755 -4.66 -2.55 27.29
N MET A 756 -4.99 -2.44 25.99
CA MET A 756 -5.32 -1.16 25.37
C MET A 756 -6.56 -0.51 25.99
N LEU A 757 -7.63 -1.27 26.26
CA LEU A 757 -8.82 -0.78 26.96
C LEU A 757 -8.45 -0.22 28.33
N ALA A 758 -7.70 -0.99 29.13
CA ALA A 758 -7.23 -0.56 30.45
C ALA A 758 -6.42 0.75 30.38
N LEU A 759 -5.48 0.85 29.43
CA LEU A 759 -4.67 2.05 29.25
C LEU A 759 -5.51 3.27 28.84
N VAL A 760 -6.45 3.10 27.90
CA VAL A 760 -7.36 4.16 27.43
C VAL A 760 -8.25 4.66 28.56
N CYS A 761 -8.78 3.76 29.39
CA CYS A 761 -9.59 4.10 30.56
C CYS A 761 -8.77 4.69 31.72
N GLY A 762 -7.44 4.78 31.60
CA GLY A 762 -6.60 5.38 32.63
C GLY A 762 -6.32 4.45 33.82
N ASP A 763 -6.42 3.12 33.64
CA ASP A 763 -6.03 2.13 34.65
C ASP A 763 -4.50 2.01 34.71
N ASP A 764 -3.90 2.42 35.83
CA ASP A 764 -2.45 2.31 36.05
C ASP A 764 -2.04 0.92 36.56
N SER A 765 -2.98 0.08 37.03
CA SER A 765 -2.67 -1.25 37.59
C SER A 765 -2.19 -2.24 36.52
N ARG A 766 -2.55 -2.03 35.25
CA ARG A 766 -2.17 -2.86 34.10
C ARG A 766 -1.03 -2.29 33.25
N VAL A 767 -0.43 -1.17 33.66
CA VAL A 767 0.69 -0.55 32.93
C VAL A 767 1.89 -1.48 32.81
N ASP A 768 2.25 -2.18 33.88
CA ASP A 768 3.41 -3.07 33.87
C ASP A 768 3.15 -4.31 32.98
N ALA A 769 1.90 -4.79 32.92
CA ALA A 769 1.49 -5.86 32.00
C ALA A 769 1.52 -5.42 30.53
N ALA A 770 1.14 -4.18 30.24
CA ALA A 770 1.24 -3.57 28.91
C ALA A 770 2.70 -3.40 28.46
N ILE A 771 3.56 -2.96 29.38
CA ILE A 771 5.02 -2.88 29.14
C ILE A 771 5.60 -4.27 28.88
N ALA A 772 5.26 -5.26 29.71
CA ALA A 772 5.73 -6.64 29.53
C ALA A 772 5.35 -7.18 28.14
N MET A 773 4.09 -7.03 27.73
CA MET A 773 3.65 -7.43 26.38
C MET A 773 4.44 -6.70 25.28
N ALA A 774 4.66 -5.39 25.43
CA ALA A 774 5.42 -4.63 24.44
C ALA A 774 6.89 -5.08 24.33
N GLN A 775 7.50 -5.56 25.42
CA GLN A 775 8.88 -6.06 25.46
C GLN A 775 9.02 -7.51 24.98
N GLU A 776 7.99 -8.34 25.19
CA GLU A 776 7.99 -9.77 24.82
C GLU A 776 7.99 -10.01 23.30
N VAL A 777 7.33 -9.13 22.52
CA VAL A 777 7.12 -9.34 21.07
C VAL A 777 7.55 -8.12 20.24
N GLY A 778 8.14 -8.39 19.07
CA GLY A 778 8.56 -7.39 18.08
C GLY A 778 7.51 -7.06 17.03
N ARG A 779 6.34 -7.71 17.05
CA ARG A 779 5.25 -7.53 16.08
C ARG A 779 4.67 -6.13 16.19
N MET A 780 4.93 -5.30 15.18
CA MET A 780 4.59 -3.87 15.20
C MET A 780 3.10 -3.58 15.40
N LYS A 781 2.22 -4.52 15.04
CA LYS A 781 0.77 -4.48 15.29
C LYS A 781 0.44 -4.25 16.78
N PHE A 782 1.22 -4.82 17.70
CA PHE A 782 0.99 -4.69 19.14
C PHE A 782 1.95 -3.70 19.79
N THR A 783 3.23 -3.82 19.47
CA THR A 783 4.31 -3.07 20.14
C THR A 783 4.14 -1.56 19.97
N ARG A 784 3.90 -1.07 18.74
CA ARG A 784 3.82 0.38 18.47
C ARG A 784 2.59 1.03 19.12
N PRO A 785 1.36 0.50 18.97
CA PRO A 785 0.20 1.10 19.64
C PRO A 785 0.32 1.13 21.16
N LEU A 786 0.89 0.10 21.79
CA LEU A 786 1.12 0.09 23.24
C LEU A 786 2.06 1.21 23.67
N TYR A 787 3.22 1.36 23.01
CA TYR A 787 4.14 2.47 23.32
C TYR A 787 3.51 3.85 23.11
N ARG A 788 2.74 4.02 22.02
CA ARG A 788 2.02 5.29 21.75
C ARG A 788 1.02 5.61 22.85
N GLU A 789 0.22 4.64 23.26
CA GLU A 789 -0.81 4.83 24.29
C GLU A 789 -0.17 5.11 25.66
N LEU A 790 0.87 4.36 26.03
CA LEU A 790 1.66 4.61 27.24
C LEU A 790 2.25 6.03 27.24
N ALA A 791 2.77 6.50 26.10
CA ALA A 791 3.42 7.80 26.00
C ALA A 791 2.47 9.01 26.11
N LYS A 792 1.15 8.82 26.02
CA LYS A 792 0.17 9.91 26.17
C LYS A 792 0.14 10.51 27.58
N LYS A 793 0.41 9.72 28.63
CA LYS A 793 0.44 10.19 30.03
C LYS A 793 1.89 10.33 30.48
N ALA A 794 2.27 11.50 31.01
CA ALA A 794 3.65 11.79 31.41
C ALA A 794 4.23 10.75 32.39
N SER A 795 3.43 10.31 33.39
CA SER A 795 3.88 9.31 34.38
C SER A 795 4.15 7.92 33.78
N ARG A 796 3.50 7.57 32.67
CA ARG A 796 3.69 6.28 31.98
C ARG A 796 4.78 6.37 30.92
N ARG A 797 5.00 7.56 30.34
CA ARG A 797 5.97 7.80 29.28
C ARG A 797 7.40 7.46 29.71
N GLU A 798 7.81 7.86 30.92
CA GLU A 798 9.16 7.56 31.39
C GLU A 798 9.39 6.06 31.58
N LYS A 799 8.40 5.35 32.18
CA LYS A 799 8.42 3.88 32.22
C LYS A 799 8.52 3.25 30.83
N ALA A 800 7.78 3.79 29.85
CA ALA A 800 7.81 3.31 28.47
C ALA A 800 9.17 3.55 27.80
N LYS A 801 9.84 4.67 28.06
CA LYS A 801 11.19 4.95 27.56
C LYS A 801 12.23 4.00 28.17
N GLU A 802 12.15 3.76 29.48
CA GLU A 802 13.02 2.81 30.17
C GLU A 802 12.83 1.39 29.61
N ALA A 803 11.58 0.96 29.46
CA ALA A 803 11.24 -0.32 28.87
C ALA A 803 11.72 -0.48 27.42
N PHE A 804 11.56 0.58 26.61
CA PHE A 804 12.08 0.59 25.26
C PHE A 804 13.60 0.52 25.24
N ALA A 805 14.29 1.28 26.10
CA ALA A 805 15.76 1.26 26.16
C ALA A 805 16.30 -0.14 26.49
N SER A 806 15.66 -0.88 27.40
CA SER A 806 16.07 -2.24 27.75
C SER A 806 15.75 -3.28 26.68
N ALA A 807 14.64 -3.12 25.94
CA ALA A 807 14.23 -4.05 24.89
C ALA A 807 14.71 -3.67 23.48
N ARG A 808 15.31 -2.48 23.29
CA ARG A 808 15.67 -1.96 21.96
C ARG A 808 16.52 -2.92 21.16
N ALA A 809 17.47 -3.59 21.83
CA ALA A 809 18.37 -4.55 21.19
C ALA A 809 17.68 -5.87 20.83
N THR A 810 16.52 -6.20 21.39
CA THR A 810 15.80 -7.45 21.11
C THR A 810 14.79 -7.31 19.95
N TYR A 811 14.43 -6.08 19.58
CA TYR A 811 13.53 -5.84 18.46
C TYR A 811 14.21 -5.96 17.09
N HIS A 812 13.40 -6.23 16.07
CA HIS A 812 13.78 -5.98 14.68
C HIS A 812 14.22 -4.51 14.49
N PRO A 813 15.26 -4.21 13.69
CA PRO A 813 15.72 -2.83 13.45
C PRO A 813 14.61 -1.86 13.02
N ILE A 814 13.70 -2.30 12.14
CA ILE A 814 12.50 -1.54 11.73
C ILE A 814 11.59 -1.26 12.94
N THR A 815 11.25 -2.25 13.76
CA THR A 815 10.43 -2.07 14.98
C THR A 815 11.10 -1.08 15.93
N ALA A 816 12.41 -1.22 16.18
CA ALA A 816 13.17 -0.30 17.04
C ALA A 816 13.15 1.15 16.50
N LYS A 817 13.37 1.33 15.19
CA LYS A 817 13.29 2.64 14.52
C LYS A 817 11.91 3.27 14.69
N MET A 818 10.85 2.50 14.45
CA MET A 818 9.47 2.98 14.50
C MET A 818 9.02 3.36 15.90
N VAL A 819 9.33 2.54 16.91
CA VAL A 819 9.02 2.85 18.31
C VAL A 819 9.79 4.08 18.78
N ALA A 820 11.07 4.20 18.44
CA ALA A 820 11.86 5.39 18.76
C ALA A 820 11.24 6.67 18.17
N GLN A 821 10.78 6.63 16.92
CA GLN A 821 10.08 7.75 16.30
C GLN A 821 8.75 8.06 16.98
N ASP A 822 7.97 7.04 17.35
CA ASP A 822 6.69 7.22 18.04
C ASP A 822 6.87 7.88 19.43
N LEU A 823 7.89 7.46 20.20
CA LEU A 823 8.24 8.06 21.49
C LEU A 823 8.77 9.49 21.35
N ALA A 824 9.64 9.75 20.37
CA ALA A 824 10.17 11.09 20.11
C ALA A 824 9.06 12.09 19.71
N LYS A 825 8.08 11.65 18.91
CA LYS A 825 6.90 12.46 18.57
C LYS A 825 6.09 12.83 19.81
N ALA A 826 5.93 11.90 20.77
CA ALA A 826 5.20 12.15 22.00
C ALA A 826 5.92 13.18 22.90
N ASP A 827 7.26 13.18 22.93
CA ASP A 827 8.06 14.19 23.63
C ASP A 827 7.96 15.58 22.99
N ALA A 828 7.89 15.66 21.66
CA ALA A 828 7.73 16.94 20.98
C ALA A 828 6.32 17.56 21.17
N GLN A 829 5.34 16.76 21.60
CA GLN A 829 3.94 17.18 21.81
C GLN A 829 3.61 17.54 23.26
N SER A 830 4.47 17.17 24.22
CA SER A 830 4.40 17.61 25.63
C SER A 830 5.19 18.88 25.85
#